data_AF-A0A7S1WNG9-F1
#
_entry.id   AF-A0A7S1WNG9-F1
#
_cell.length_a   1.000
_cell.length_b   1.000
_cell.length_c   1.000
_cell.angle_alpha   90.00
_cell.angle_beta   90.00
_cell.angle_gamma   90.00
#
_symmetry.space_group_name_H-M   'P 1'
#
loop_
_entity.id
_entity.type
_entity.pdbx_description
1 polymer ?
#
loop_
_entity_poly.entity_id
_entity_poly.type
_entity_poly.pdbx_seq_one_letter_code
_entity_poly.pdbx_strand_id
1 'polypeptide(L)'
;MASAAAAEAAFGAGAAALGLFSYNRGNFQYDASLRFERFNAGREFALEQAEQYRGDMRALSALTQKKNTMYAIMASLCMALCVALYCAGRLGLHGPSPPAWIMGLWYTNNAAAFSFMALAIWLATHAAFRAQSASVSLLTRKIRVPVPTLKQLDQARKFASEFEQQSWGDMFRVPYISNNGAPKTDDTVEVKAGGKGSGSRSHSAPPGRRSRPASSWVREEFETDRAGTITGCAPMLPADAAPEHFRLYLQLQKEWFAYDIYARVCILLGLLSYVHALGYYGLGHINIELRAFWVAHATGFVLMVLHALLLRFDIVKPVGKKELLPNCQWLGPMAWVPAAVGMSLDFRVEFSLTAIAICWVCIFLSYILQFIYTLRLIEIVLPDDWRSAFKAEERIGATWWPESWHVPSSFQHVLYLVAPPLKLQPGQHDLYREIKEGLGSNAEDAGTSQSPRTNQVPQIESVYSQMQYVDSLFEWAFQDAVFSRLSNNGKSQLRTLCDGYVNAKNNSRSSSDTELPRICRECVTGINAIVTEEGGMTAIPGSDSGYDSAGARSPVPSPRDVMGKTEEAHRAGSSLPPFTATQHIQPWRLVTSVVVALAISWVFLICGCIVDVILGEQALVTAPHWSRPPMTRLSLEPHELGTPIGFPWPAGSKPWIPEQMAWHEEKRRAEMETLGARRLSAPGAPRGSGVSAALDGLLSVLARAPR
;
A
#
# COMPACT_ATOMS: atom_id res chain seq x y z
N MET A 1 73.72 30.78 59.53
CA MET A 1 72.28 31.08 59.52
C MET A 1 71.62 30.84 58.16
N ALA A 2 72.27 31.08 57.01
CA ALA A 2 71.69 30.83 55.68
C ALA A 2 71.38 29.35 55.37
N SER A 3 72.13 28.38 55.92
CA SER A 3 71.89 26.95 55.71
C SER A 3 70.68 26.40 56.48
N ALA A 4 70.36 26.97 57.64
CA ALA A 4 69.22 26.54 58.46
C ALA A 4 67.88 27.03 57.85
N ALA A 5 67.84 28.27 57.36
CA ALA A 5 66.67 28.82 56.67
C ALA A 5 66.36 28.08 55.36
N ALA A 6 67.39 27.62 54.63
CA ALA A 6 67.22 26.81 53.42
C ALA A 6 66.66 25.41 53.74
N ALA A 7 67.05 24.81 54.86
CA ALA A 7 66.55 23.51 55.29
C ALA A 7 65.08 23.58 55.75
N GLU A 8 64.69 24.61 56.50
CA GLU A 8 63.28 24.83 56.90
C GLU A 8 62.39 25.14 55.68
N ALA A 9 62.86 25.95 54.74
CA ALA A 9 62.13 26.23 53.49
C ALA A 9 61.97 24.97 52.62
N ALA A 10 63.00 24.12 52.55
CA ALA A 10 62.93 22.84 51.83
C ALA A 10 61.97 21.84 52.51
N PHE A 11 61.94 21.80 53.85
CA PHE A 11 61.03 20.94 54.60
C PHE A 11 59.57 21.41 54.46
N GLY A 12 59.33 22.72 54.53
CA GLY A 12 58.01 23.32 54.30
C GLY A 12 57.50 23.10 52.87
N ALA A 13 58.37 23.25 51.87
CA ALA A 13 58.04 22.97 50.47
C ALA A 13 57.75 21.47 50.23
N GLY A 14 58.49 20.57 50.87
CA GLY A 14 58.26 19.12 50.81
C GLY A 14 56.93 18.70 51.44
N ALA A 15 56.59 19.25 52.61
CA ALA A 15 55.30 18.99 53.27
C ALA A 15 54.12 19.53 52.44
N ALA A 16 54.26 20.73 51.86
CA ALA A 16 53.25 21.30 50.97
C ALA A 16 53.09 20.48 49.67
N ALA A 17 54.19 20.02 49.07
CA ALA A 17 54.15 19.17 47.88
C ALA A 17 53.49 17.81 48.15
N LEU A 18 53.78 17.17 49.28
CA LEU A 18 53.12 15.92 49.71
C LEU A 18 51.62 16.14 50.01
N GLY A 19 51.28 17.28 50.64
CA GLY A 19 49.90 17.68 50.87
C GLY A 19 49.12 17.89 49.56
N LEU A 20 49.69 18.60 48.60
CA LEU A 20 49.10 18.81 47.28
C LEU A 20 48.95 17.51 46.49
N PHE A 21 49.98 16.64 46.51
CA PHE A 21 49.93 15.34 45.84
C PHE A 21 48.82 14.45 46.41
N SER A 22 48.74 14.34 47.74
CA SER A 22 47.71 13.52 48.41
C SER A 22 46.30 14.07 48.15
N TYR A 23 46.12 15.39 48.16
CA TYR A 23 44.86 16.04 47.80
C TYR A 23 44.47 15.76 46.34
N ASN A 24 45.37 15.98 45.39
CA ASN A 24 45.10 15.77 43.96
C ASN A 24 44.83 14.30 43.64
N ARG A 25 45.57 13.39 44.27
CA ARG A 25 45.32 11.94 44.17
C ARG A 25 43.94 11.57 44.70
N GLY A 26 43.56 12.09 45.87
CA GLY A 26 42.24 11.88 46.46
C GLY A 26 41.12 12.44 45.58
N ASN A 27 41.30 13.65 45.06
CA ASN A 27 40.34 14.28 44.14
C ASN A 27 40.23 13.54 42.81
N PHE A 28 41.35 13.03 42.26
CA PHE A 28 41.34 12.17 41.08
C PHE A 28 40.56 10.89 41.32
N GLN A 29 40.78 10.22 42.46
CA GLN A 29 40.04 9.00 42.82
C GLN A 29 38.54 9.26 42.98
N TYR A 30 38.17 10.40 43.58
CA TYR A 30 36.77 10.82 43.73
C TYR A 30 36.11 11.16 42.38
N ASP A 31 36.80 11.90 41.50
CA ASP A 31 36.27 12.15 40.15
C ASP A 31 36.19 10.87 39.32
N ALA A 32 37.16 9.95 39.47
CA ALA A 32 37.11 8.64 38.82
C ALA A 32 35.87 7.82 39.25
N SER A 33 35.52 7.81 40.55
CA SER A 33 34.28 7.17 41.00
C SER A 33 33.03 7.87 40.44
N LEU A 34 32.98 9.21 40.47
CA LEU A 34 31.85 9.96 39.91
C LEU A 34 31.70 9.81 38.39
N ARG A 35 32.79 9.64 37.64
CA ARG A 35 32.74 9.35 36.20
C ARG A 35 32.14 7.98 35.93
N PHE A 36 32.54 6.97 36.70
CA PHE A 36 31.97 5.63 36.58
C PHE A 36 30.50 5.61 36.97
N GLU A 37 30.11 6.34 38.04
CA GLU A 37 28.70 6.52 38.41
C GLU A 37 27.90 7.23 37.31
N ARG A 38 28.41 8.32 36.73
CA ARG A 38 27.78 9.00 35.58
C ARG A 38 27.65 8.09 34.37
N PHE A 39 28.66 7.28 34.09
CA PHE A 39 28.62 6.27 33.03
C PHE A 39 27.52 5.24 33.28
N ASN A 40 27.41 4.71 34.51
CA ASN A 40 26.37 3.75 34.87
C ASN A 40 24.97 4.38 34.79
N ALA A 41 24.78 5.60 35.31
CA ALA A 41 23.51 6.31 35.23
C ALA A 41 23.08 6.56 33.77
N GLY A 42 24.00 7.02 32.91
CA GLY A 42 23.71 7.17 31.48
C GLY A 42 23.34 5.86 30.80
N ARG A 43 23.94 4.73 31.23
CA ARG A 43 23.58 3.40 30.75
C ARG A 43 22.23 2.94 31.25
N GLU A 44 21.88 3.21 32.50
CA GLU A 44 20.57 2.89 33.07
C GLU A 44 19.45 3.58 32.26
N PHE A 45 19.58 4.88 32.00
CA PHE A 45 18.64 5.59 31.13
C PHE A 45 18.60 5.03 29.70
N ALA A 46 19.74 4.61 29.14
CA ALA A 46 19.78 3.97 27.83
C ALA A 46 19.09 2.60 27.80
N LEU A 47 19.18 1.85 28.90
CA LEU A 47 18.49 0.56 29.06
C LEU A 47 16.98 0.77 29.13
N GLU A 48 16.51 1.72 29.93
CA GLU A 48 15.11 2.09 30.02
C GLU A 48 14.56 2.57 28.66
N GLN A 49 15.31 3.41 27.95
CA GLN A 49 14.90 3.87 26.62
C GLN A 49 14.88 2.71 25.61
N ALA A 50 15.85 1.80 25.65
CA ALA A 50 15.82 0.60 24.80
C ALA A 50 14.62 -0.30 25.14
N GLU A 51 14.19 -0.36 26.39
CA GLU A 51 12.96 -1.06 26.78
C GLU A 51 11.71 -0.37 26.21
N GLN A 52 11.64 0.97 26.26
CA GLN A 52 10.57 1.75 25.62
C GLN A 52 10.50 1.46 24.11
N TYR A 53 11.63 1.47 23.40
CA TYR A 53 11.68 1.14 21.98
C TYR A 53 11.15 -0.27 21.71
N ARG A 54 11.51 -1.25 22.54
CA ARG A 54 10.97 -2.62 22.41
C ARG A 54 9.47 -2.66 22.70
N GLY A 55 8.98 -1.84 23.62
CA GLY A 55 7.56 -1.64 23.92
C GLY A 55 6.80 -1.10 22.71
N ASP A 56 7.27 -0.02 22.10
CA ASP A 56 6.67 0.63 20.94
C ASP A 56 6.53 -0.34 19.76
N MET A 57 7.58 -1.12 19.49
CA MET A 57 7.59 -2.11 18.40
C MET A 57 6.58 -3.23 18.62
N ARG A 58 6.45 -3.72 19.86
CA ARG A 58 5.42 -4.70 20.21
C ARG A 58 4.03 -4.09 20.06
N ALA A 59 3.80 -2.87 20.53
CA ALA A 59 2.50 -2.21 20.45
C ALA A 59 2.06 -1.96 19.00
N LEU A 60 2.93 -1.39 18.16
CA LEU A 60 2.66 -1.09 16.75
C LEU A 60 2.36 -2.36 15.94
N SER A 61 3.14 -3.42 16.15
CA SER A 61 2.93 -4.70 15.48
C SER A 61 1.70 -5.45 16.00
N ALA A 62 1.45 -5.42 17.32
CA ALA A 62 0.27 -6.02 17.93
C ALA A 62 -1.03 -5.36 17.46
N LEU A 63 -1.03 -4.04 17.25
CA LEU A 63 -2.19 -3.33 16.67
C LEU A 63 -2.52 -3.88 15.28
N THR A 64 -1.51 -4.03 14.41
CA THR A 64 -1.69 -4.59 13.06
C THR A 64 -2.19 -6.03 13.12
N GLN A 65 -1.61 -6.86 13.99
CA GLN A 65 -2.03 -8.26 14.17
C GLN A 65 -3.47 -8.36 14.65
N LYS A 66 -3.83 -7.64 15.72
CA LYS A 66 -5.16 -7.70 16.33
C LYS A 66 -6.23 -7.22 15.34
N LYS A 67 -5.99 -6.10 14.67
CA LYS A 67 -6.90 -5.54 13.68
C LYS A 67 -7.11 -6.50 12.50
N ASN A 68 -6.04 -7.01 11.90
CA ASN A 68 -6.16 -7.93 10.76
C ASN A 68 -6.75 -9.29 11.15
N THR A 69 -6.50 -9.78 12.37
CA THR A 69 -7.19 -10.97 12.88
C THR A 69 -8.70 -10.74 12.95
N MET A 70 -9.15 -9.58 13.42
CA MET A 70 -10.58 -9.24 13.45
C MET A 70 -11.17 -9.13 12.04
N TYR A 71 -10.41 -8.57 11.09
CA TYR A 71 -10.80 -8.54 9.67
C TYR A 71 -11.01 -9.94 9.10
N ALA A 72 -10.06 -10.86 9.34
CA ALA A 72 -10.17 -12.24 8.88
C ALA A 72 -11.38 -12.96 9.51
N ILE A 73 -11.64 -12.77 10.81
CA ILE A 73 -12.80 -13.35 11.50
C ILE A 73 -14.11 -12.84 10.90
N MET A 74 -14.24 -11.51 10.75
CA MET A 74 -15.44 -10.90 10.18
C MET A 74 -15.69 -11.38 8.74
N ALA A 75 -14.64 -11.39 7.91
CA ALA A 75 -14.74 -11.90 6.55
C ALA A 75 -15.12 -13.38 6.49
N SER A 76 -14.63 -14.20 7.42
CA SER A 76 -14.98 -15.62 7.51
C SER A 76 -16.46 -15.83 7.87
N LEU A 77 -16.99 -15.05 8.81
CA LEU A 77 -18.41 -15.08 9.16
C LEU A 77 -19.30 -14.66 7.97
N CYS A 78 -18.95 -13.57 7.30
CA CYS A 78 -19.67 -13.12 6.10
C CYS A 78 -19.56 -14.13 4.95
N MET A 79 -18.42 -14.78 4.79
CA MET A 79 -18.24 -15.84 3.78
C MET A 79 -19.16 -17.03 4.06
N ALA A 80 -19.32 -17.44 5.33
CA ALA A 80 -20.28 -18.48 5.71
C ALA A 80 -21.73 -18.08 5.37
N LEU A 81 -22.10 -16.80 5.53
CA LEU A 81 -23.41 -16.29 5.10
C LEU A 81 -23.57 -16.33 3.57
N CYS A 82 -22.51 -16.01 2.81
CA CYS A 82 -22.54 -16.13 1.34
C CYS A 82 -22.74 -17.59 0.89
N VAL A 83 -22.10 -18.55 1.57
CA VAL A 83 -22.28 -19.99 1.34
C VAL A 83 -23.71 -20.42 1.70
N ALA A 84 -24.22 -19.96 2.85
CA ALA A 84 -25.60 -20.23 3.24
C ALA A 84 -26.61 -19.71 2.20
N LEU A 85 -26.37 -18.53 1.61
CA LEU A 85 -27.19 -18.03 0.49
C LEU A 85 -27.10 -18.91 -0.76
N TYR A 86 -25.90 -19.42 -1.11
CA TYR A 86 -25.77 -20.38 -2.21
C TYR A 86 -26.53 -21.68 -1.95
N CYS A 87 -26.49 -22.19 -0.71
CA CYS A 87 -27.20 -23.41 -0.32
C CYS A 87 -28.72 -23.20 -0.25
N ALA A 88 -29.16 -22.03 0.22
CA ALA A 88 -30.57 -21.64 0.20
C ALA A 88 -31.11 -21.57 -1.23
N GLY A 89 -30.25 -21.14 -2.19
CA GLY A 89 -30.08 -21.61 -3.57
C GLY A 89 -31.30 -21.81 -4.47
N ARG A 90 -32.27 -22.58 -4.00
CA ARG A 90 -33.47 -22.97 -4.70
C ARG A 90 -34.61 -22.00 -4.38
N LEU A 91 -34.50 -20.78 -4.92
CA LEU A 91 -35.62 -19.87 -5.03
C LEU A 91 -36.77 -20.57 -5.80
N GLY A 92 -37.96 -20.61 -5.20
CA GLY A 92 -39.13 -21.26 -5.80
C GLY A 92 -39.31 -22.72 -5.38
N LEU A 93 -38.96 -23.10 -4.15
CA LEU A 93 -39.26 -24.45 -3.64
C LEU A 93 -40.78 -24.76 -3.71
N HIS A 94 -41.60 -23.71 -3.58
CA HIS A 94 -43.07 -23.78 -3.62
C HIS A 94 -43.69 -22.93 -4.76
N GLY A 95 -42.89 -22.36 -5.66
CA GLY A 95 -43.33 -21.41 -6.68
C GLY A 95 -42.67 -21.59 -8.04
N PRO A 96 -43.04 -20.80 -9.06
CA PRO A 96 -42.29 -20.71 -10.31
C PRO A 96 -40.81 -20.44 -10.04
N SER A 97 -39.92 -20.98 -10.88
CA SER A 97 -38.53 -20.58 -10.85
C SER A 97 -38.42 -19.06 -11.10
N PRO A 98 -37.58 -18.32 -10.37
CA PRO A 98 -37.32 -16.92 -10.66
C PRO A 98 -36.84 -16.70 -12.10
N PRO A 99 -37.15 -15.52 -12.69
CA PRO A 99 -36.58 -15.14 -13.96
C PRO A 99 -35.05 -15.22 -13.95
N ALA A 100 -34.45 -15.71 -15.04
CA ALA A 100 -33.00 -15.91 -15.09
C ALA A 100 -32.22 -14.59 -14.90
N TRP A 101 -32.78 -13.47 -15.35
CA TRP A 101 -32.14 -12.16 -15.23
C TRP A 101 -32.00 -11.70 -13.76
N ILE A 102 -32.99 -11.95 -12.90
CA ILE A 102 -32.88 -11.58 -11.47
C ILE A 102 -31.88 -12.51 -10.76
N MET A 103 -31.79 -13.77 -11.20
CA MET A 103 -30.79 -14.72 -10.72
C MET A 103 -29.37 -14.30 -11.13
N GLY A 104 -29.19 -13.75 -12.33
CA GLY A 104 -27.93 -13.18 -12.78
C GLY A 104 -27.46 -12.03 -11.88
N LEU A 105 -28.35 -11.10 -11.52
CA LEU A 105 -28.07 -10.02 -10.57
C LEU A 105 -27.71 -10.57 -9.18
N TRP A 106 -28.47 -11.52 -8.66
CA TRP A 106 -28.23 -12.11 -7.35
C TRP A 106 -26.90 -12.89 -7.29
N TYR A 107 -26.72 -13.89 -8.15
CA TYR A 107 -25.55 -14.76 -8.10
C TYR A 107 -24.25 -14.02 -8.36
N THR A 108 -24.24 -13.05 -9.28
CA THR A 108 -23.03 -12.29 -9.60
C THR A 108 -22.61 -11.42 -8.40
N ASN A 109 -23.56 -10.79 -7.71
CA ASN A 109 -23.27 -10.05 -6.48
C ASN A 109 -22.85 -10.98 -5.33
N ASN A 110 -23.47 -12.15 -5.17
CA ASN A 110 -23.07 -13.12 -4.14
C ASN A 110 -21.68 -13.72 -4.41
N ALA A 111 -21.34 -13.97 -5.68
CA ALA A 111 -20.02 -14.42 -6.11
C ALA A 111 -18.94 -13.37 -5.87
N ALA A 112 -19.25 -12.10 -6.15
CA ALA A 112 -18.37 -10.98 -5.83
C ALA A 112 -18.15 -10.88 -4.31
N ALA A 113 -19.23 -10.94 -3.51
CA ALA A 113 -19.15 -10.93 -2.05
C ALA A 113 -18.25 -12.03 -1.52
N PHE A 114 -18.48 -13.28 -1.96
CA PHE A 114 -17.66 -14.42 -1.60
C PHE A 114 -16.18 -14.23 -1.96
N SER A 115 -15.91 -13.77 -3.18
CA SER A 115 -14.54 -13.56 -3.68
C SER A 115 -13.80 -12.48 -2.89
N PHE A 116 -14.47 -11.37 -2.57
CA PHE A 116 -13.88 -10.32 -1.75
C PHE A 116 -13.65 -10.76 -0.30
N MET A 117 -14.56 -11.52 0.30
CA MET A 117 -14.34 -12.05 1.66
C MET A 117 -13.18 -13.04 1.72
N ALA A 118 -13.07 -13.95 0.73
CA ALA A 118 -11.94 -14.87 0.64
C ALA A 118 -10.61 -14.13 0.48
N LEU A 119 -10.57 -13.11 -0.39
CA LEU A 119 -9.39 -12.28 -0.58
C LEU A 119 -9.05 -11.47 0.69
N ALA A 120 -10.05 -10.94 1.40
CA ALA A 120 -9.85 -10.24 2.67
C ALA A 120 -9.19 -11.13 3.73
N ILE A 121 -9.63 -12.39 3.88
CA ILE A 121 -9.02 -13.35 4.80
C ILE A 121 -7.55 -13.57 4.45
N TRP A 122 -7.25 -13.77 3.17
CA TRP A 122 -5.88 -13.99 2.69
C TRP A 122 -4.99 -12.77 2.94
N LEU A 123 -5.43 -11.57 2.55
CA LEU A 123 -4.66 -10.34 2.73
C LEU A 123 -4.45 -10.02 4.21
N ALA A 124 -5.49 -10.16 5.03
CA ALA A 124 -5.42 -9.87 6.46
C ALA A 124 -4.46 -10.84 7.19
N THR A 125 -4.55 -12.14 6.91
CA THR A 125 -3.63 -13.13 7.49
C THR A 125 -2.18 -12.87 7.05
N HIS A 126 -1.97 -12.53 5.78
CA HIS A 126 -0.63 -12.16 5.30
C HIS A 126 -0.06 -10.94 6.03
N ALA A 127 -0.87 -9.88 6.18
CA ALA A 127 -0.47 -8.67 6.89
C ALA A 127 -0.13 -8.95 8.37
N ALA A 128 -0.98 -9.74 9.06
CA ALA A 128 -0.78 -10.10 10.46
C ALA A 128 0.52 -10.89 10.67
N PHE A 129 0.75 -11.94 9.89
CA PHE A 129 1.95 -12.76 10.03
C PHE A 129 3.22 -12.00 9.63
N ARG A 130 3.16 -11.16 8.59
CA ARG A 130 4.29 -10.30 8.21
C ARG A 130 4.64 -9.32 9.33
N ALA A 131 3.66 -8.61 9.89
CA ALA A 131 3.90 -7.70 11.00
C ALA A 131 4.47 -8.42 12.24
N GLN A 132 4.01 -9.63 12.54
CA GLN A 132 4.54 -10.44 13.63
C GLN A 132 5.99 -10.87 13.39
N SER A 133 6.29 -11.42 12.21
CA SER A 133 7.64 -11.84 11.85
C SER A 133 8.63 -10.67 11.83
N ALA A 134 8.23 -9.52 11.31
CA ALA A 134 8.99 -8.28 11.29
C ALA A 134 9.30 -7.76 12.69
N SER A 135 8.30 -7.78 13.58
CA SER A 135 8.47 -7.39 14.99
C SER A 135 9.47 -8.29 15.71
N VAL A 136 9.34 -9.61 15.58
CA VAL A 136 10.29 -10.57 16.16
C VAL A 136 11.69 -10.37 15.59
N SER A 137 11.81 -10.14 14.28
CA SER A 137 13.10 -9.86 13.63
C SER A 137 13.76 -8.59 14.20
N LEU A 138 13.03 -7.47 14.28
CA LEU A 138 13.57 -6.23 14.83
C LEU A 138 13.96 -6.38 16.30
N LEU A 139 13.13 -7.02 17.11
CA LEU A 139 13.40 -7.21 18.55
C LEU A 139 14.58 -8.16 18.82
N THR A 140 14.89 -9.08 17.92
CA THR A 140 15.99 -10.05 18.12
C THR A 140 17.30 -9.63 17.46
N ARG A 141 17.21 -8.87 16.35
CA ARG A 141 18.38 -8.55 15.52
C ARG A 141 18.81 -7.09 15.61
N LYS A 142 17.88 -6.15 15.60
CA LYS A 142 18.19 -4.71 15.45
C LYS A 142 18.09 -3.94 16.76
N ILE A 143 17.02 -4.14 17.53
CA ILE A 143 16.75 -3.40 18.76
C ILE A 143 17.22 -4.23 19.95
N ARG A 144 18.54 -4.27 20.11
CA ARG A 144 19.21 -4.97 21.21
C ARG A 144 19.52 -4.02 22.36
N VAL A 145 19.62 -4.60 23.54
CA VAL A 145 20.06 -3.91 24.75
C VAL A 145 21.48 -3.36 24.51
N PRO A 146 21.75 -2.07 24.81
CA PRO A 146 23.06 -1.47 24.60
C PRO A 146 24.09 -2.01 25.59
N VAL A 147 24.69 -3.16 25.28
CA VAL A 147 25.77 -3.75 26.08
C VAL A 147 27.05 -2.93 25.86
N PRO A 148 27.69 -2.41 26.92
CA PRO A 148 28.91 -1.64 26.78
C PRO A 148 30.03 -2.55 26.26
N THR A 149 30.80 -2.04 25.30
CA THR A 149 32.00 -2.75 24.82
C THR A 149 33.08 -2.74 25.91
N LEU A 150 34.00 -3.70 25.89
CA LEU A 150 35.14 -3.72 26.83
C LEU A 150 35.91 -2.40 26.80
N LYS A 151 36.13 -1.82 25.61
CA LYS A 151 36.77 -0.51 25.45
C LYS A 151 36.00 0.61 26.16
N GLN A 152 34.68 0.63 26.09
CA GLN A 152 33.85 1.62 26.78
C GLN A 152 33.89 1.42 28.31
N LEU A 153 33.92 0.17 28.76
CA LEU A 153 34.09 -0.15 30.18
C LEU A 153 35.47 0.28 30.70
N ASP A 154 36.52 0.00 29.94
CA ASP A 154 37.89 0.39 30.28
C ASP A 154 38.05 1.91 30.26
N GLN A 155 37.44 2.60 29.30
CA GLN A 155 37.44 4.07 29.25
C GLN A 155 36.69 4.70 30.44
N ALA A 156 35.60 4.06 30.89
CA ALA A 156 34.86 4.51 32.06
C ALA A 156 35.61 4.19 33.38
N ARG A 157 36.46 3.16 33.39
CA ARG A 157 37.26 2.74 34.53
C ARG A 157 38.63 3.43 34.49
N LYS A 158 38.75 4.58 35.16
CA LYS A 158 40.07 5.18 35.40
C LYS A 158 40.76 4.50 36.56
N PHE A 159 41.92 3.91 36.29
CA PHE A 159 42.73 3.28 37.34
C PHE A 159 43.55 4.34 38.09
N ALA A 160 43.81 4.11 39.37
CA ALA A 160 44.71 4.98 40.16
C ALA A 160 46.14 5.04 39.55
N SER A 161 46.54 4.03 38.78
CA SER A 161 47.80 4.04 38.03
C SER A 161 47.81 5.07 36.90
N GLU A 162 46.66 5.46 36.35
CA GLU A 162 46.60 6.53 35.35
C GLU A 162 46.96 7.89 35.96
N PHE A 163 46.66 8.11 37.25
CA PHE A 163 47.10 9.32 37.96
C PHE A 163 48.63 9.41 38.01
N GLU A 164 49.30 8.28 38.26
CA GLU A 164 50.77 8.19 38.31
C GLU A 164 51.42 8.39 36.92
N GLN A 165 50.64 8.27 35.84
CA GLN A 165 51.07 8.51 34.47
C GLN A 165 50.80 9.95 33.99
N GLN A 166 50.10 10.78 34.78
CA GLN A 166 49.83 12.16 34.43
C GLN A 166 51.09 13.03 34.46
N SER A 167 51.03 14.17 33.77
CA SER A 167 52.12 15.13 33.79
C SER A 167 52.36 15.62 35.23
N TRP A 168 53.62 15.82 35.62
CA TRP A 168 53.96 16.30 36.97
C TRP A 168 53.26 17.63 37.30
N GLY A 169 53.01 18.49 36.30
CA GLY A 169 52.26 19.73 36.47
C GLY A 169 50.79 19.51 36.89
N ASP A 170 50.16 18.43 36.43
CA ASP A 170 48.80 18.06 36.83
C ASP A 170 48.77 17.36 38.19
N MET A 171 49.78 16.54 38.50
CA MET A 171 49.89 15.86 39.79
C MET A 171 50.06 16.83 40.96
N PHE A 172 50.78 17.94 40.75
CA PHE A 172 51.05 18.97 41.77
C PHE A 172 50.23 20.26 41.58
N ARG A 173 49.11 20.15 40.88
CA ARG A 173 48.21 21.27 40.61
C ARG A 173 47.71 21.93 41.90
N VAL A 174 47.78 23.26 42.00
CA VAL A 174 47.24 24.00 43.14
C VAL A 174 45.80 24.43 42.83
N PRO A 175 44.80 24.00 43.63
CA PRO A 175 43.40 24.36 43.42
C PRO A 175 43.23 25.89 43.32
N TYR A 176 42.39 26.35 42.39
CA TYR A 176 42.02 27.76 42.16
C TYR A 176 43.12 28.71 41.66
N ILE A 177 44.40 28.36 41.76
CA ILE A 177 45.53 29.20 41.30
C ILE A 177 46.02 28.76 39.92
N SER A 178 46.04 27.45 39.67
CA SER A 178 46.47 26.87 38.40
C SER A 178 45.26 26.70 37.47
N ASN A 179 45.36 27.36 36.31
CA ASN A 179 44.34 27.53 35.26
C ASN A 179 43.18 26.51 35.31
N ASN A 180 41.96 26.96 35.63
CA ASN A 180 40.76 26.16 35.99
C ASN A 180 40.19 25.22 34.90
N GLY A 181 40.90 24.98 33.80
CA GLY A 181 40.49 23.98 32.81
C GLY A 181 40.50 22.57 33.41
N ALA A 182 39.59 21.71 32.96
CA ALA A 182 39.71 20.27 33.19
C ALA A 182 41.12 19.82 32.75
N PRO A 183 41.77 18.90 33.49
CA PRO A 183 43.05 18.35 33.05
C PRO A 183 42.92 17.92 31.60
N LYS A 184 43.83 18.35 30.73
CA LYS A 184 43.83 17.98 29.32
C LYS A 184 43.87 16.46 29.28
N THR A 185 42.73 15.83 29.02
CA THR A 185 42.68 14.38 28.89
C THR A 185 43.52 14.02 27.66
N ASP A 186 44.26 12.92 27.76
CA ASP A 186 45.08 12.37 26.66
C ASP A 186 44.27 12.08 25.39
N ASP A 187 42.95 12.21 25.41
CA ASP A 187 42.11 12.21 24.21
C ASP A 187 42.47 13.35 23.22
N THR A 188 43.12 14.42 23.71
CA THR A 188 43.71 15.50 22.86
C THR A 188 45.15 15.26 22.46
N VAL A 189 45.83 14.29 23.08
CA VAL A 189 46.96 13.63 22.42
C VAL A 189 46.31 12.68 21.42
N GLU A 190 45.82 13.26 20.31
CA GLU A 190 45.80 12.53 19.05
C GLU A 190 47.14 11.81 19.01
N VAL A 191 47.09 10.49 19.19
CA VAL A 191 48.21 9.65 18.84
C VAL A 191 48.47 10.08 17.41
N LYS A 192 49.52 10.88 17.20
CA LYS A 192 50.16 11.07 15.91
C LYS A 192 50.62 9.68 15.53
N ALA A 193 49.67 8.89 15.03
CA ALA A 193 49.85 7.61 14.44
C ALA A 193 50.50 7.90 13.10
N GLY A 194 51.77 8.32 13.16
CA GLY A 194 52.70 8.31 12.04
C GLY A 194 53.06 6.89 11.60
N GLY A 195 52.30 5.88 12.03
CA GLY A 195 52.37 4.53 11.51
C GLY A 195 51.54 4.43 10.24
N LYS A 196 52.22 4.54 9.10
CA LYS A 196 51.79 3.95 7.81
C LYS A 196 51.65 2.43 7.98
N GLY A 197 50.64 1.97 8.70
CA GLY A 197 50.24 0.57 8.76
C GLY A 197 49.27 0.31 7.63
N SER A 198 49.77 -0.19 6.51
CA SER A 198 48.97 -0.70 5.39
C SER A 198 48.20 -1.95 5.85
N GLY A 199 47.13 -1.76 6.59
CA GLY A 199 46.13 -2.79 6.85
C GLY A 199 45.31 -3.01 5.60
N SER A 200 45.90 -3.71 4.62
CA SER A 200 45.20 -4.32 3.49
C SER A 200 44.12 -5.25 4.02
N ARG A 201 42.93 -4.71 4.30
CA ARG A 201 41.71 -5.52 4.39
C ARG A 201 41.36 -5.89 2.95
N SER A 202 41.60 -7.16 2.65
CA SER A 202 41.33 -7.83 1.38
C SER A 202 39.99 -7.38 0.76
N HIS A 203 40.08 -6.53 -0.25
CA HIS A 203 38.99 -6.10 -1.12
C HIS A 203 38.62 -7.19 -2.15
N SER A 204 38.55 -8.46 -1.73
CA SER A 204 38.30 -9.61 -2.61
C SER A 204 36.81 -10.01 -2.67
N ALA A 205 35.90 -9.05 -2.55
CA ALA A 205 34.50 -9.28 -2.91
C ALA A 205 34.31 -8.81 -4.36
N PRO A 206 33.88 -9.68 -5.29
CA PRO A 206 33.72 -9.31 -6.69
C PRO A 206 32.69 -8.17 -6.81
N PRO A 207 33.05 -7.03 -7.43
CA PRO A 207 32.06 -6.02 -7.79
C PRO A 207 31.26 -6.57 -8.97
N GLY A 208 29.96 -6.83 -8.81
CA GLY A 208 29.13 -7.03 -9.99
C GLY A 208 27.83 -7.83 -9.88
N ARG A 209 27.55 -8.58 -8.81
CA ARG A 209 26.23 -9.22 -8.68
C ARG A 209 25.32 -8.39 -7.79
N ARG A 210 24.61 -7.43 -8.40
CA ARG A 210 23.43 -6.79 -7.78
C ARG A 210 22.49 -7.90 -7.32
N SER A 211 22.41 -8.09 -6.00
CA SER A 211 21.51 -9.08 -5.42
C SER A 211 20.09 -8.74 -5.87
N ARG A 212 19.39 -9.73 -6.44
CA ARG A 212 17.96 -9.66 -6.75
C ARG A 212 17.17 -9.22 -5.51
N PRO A 213 15.91 -8.74 -5.66
CA PRO A 213 15.11 -8.18 -4.56
C PRO A 213 14.86 -9.21 -3.46
N ALA A 214 15.79 -9.36 -2.53
CA ALA A 214 15.50 -9.78 -1.17
C ALA A 214 14.82 -8.60 -0.46
N SER A 215 14.01 -8.92 0.55
CA SER A 215 13.44 -7.91 1.44
C SER A 215 14.53 -6.99 1.99
N SER A 216 14.19 -5.72 2.20
CA SER A 216 15.14 -4.69 2.66
C SER A 216 15.87 -5.12 3.92
N TRP A 217 15.16 -5.72 4.88
CA TRP A 217 15.74 -6.18 6.14
C TRP A 217 16.70 -7.36 6.00
N VAL A 218 16.47 -8.28 5.06
CA VAL A 218 17.40 -9.40 4.80
C VAL A 218 18.70 -8.85 4.24
N ARG A 219 18.63 -7.85 3.35
CA ARG A 219 19.83 -7.17 2.81
C ARG A 219 20.59 -6.43 3.88
N GLU A 220 19.87 -5.65 4.69
CA GLU A 220 20.47 -4.87 5.77
C GLU A 220 21.09 -5.76 6.84
N GLU A 221 20.54 -6.95 7.09
CA GLU A 221 21.15 -7.96 7.96
C GLU A 221 22.50 -8.45 7.43
N PHE A 222 22.58 -8.81 6.14
CA PHE A 222 23.85 -9.19 5.52
C PHE A 222 24.89 -8.07 5.60
N GLU A 223 24.46 -6.81 5.51
CA GLU A 223 25.33 -5.65 5.66
C GLU A 223 25.76 -5.42 7.12
N THR A 224 24.87 -5.64 8.08
CA THR A 224 25.15 -5.49 9.52
C THR A 224 26.12 -6.58 10.00
N ASP A 225 25.89 -7.83 9.61
CA ASP A 225 26.78 -8.96 9.91
C ASP A 225 28.18 -8.73 9.33
N ARG A 226 28.27 -8.12 8.14
CA ARG A 226 29.53 -7.77 7.49
C ARG A 226 30.25 -6.60 8.16
N ALA A 227 29.52 -5.67 8.77
CA ALA A 227 30.09 -4.51 9.46
C ALA A 227 30.70 -4.86 10.82
N GLY A 228 30.37 -6.01 11.42
CA GLY A 228 30.98 -6.51 12.66
C GLY A 228 30.68 -5.70 13.93
N THR A 229 29.93 -4.60 13.82
CA THR A 229 29.42 -3.81 14.94
C THR A 229 27.94 -4.11 15.13
N ILE A 230 27.57 -4.56 16.34
CA ILE A 230 26.18 -4.90 16.73
C ILE A 230 25.20 -3.73 16.48
N THR A 231 25.70 -2.50 16.43
CA THR A 231 24.92 -1.28 16.21
C THR A 231 25.06 -0.66 14.82
N GLY A 232 25.92 -1.19 13.94
CA GLY A 232 26.26 -0.57 12.65
C GLY A 232 26.86 0.84 12.77
N CYS A 233 27.65 1.28 11.78
CA CYS A 233 27.86 2.71 11.58
C CYS A 233 26.53 3.28 11.07
N ALA A 234 25.67 3.74 11.97
CA ALA A 234 24.50 4.51 11.54
C ALA A 234 25.04 5.77 10.83
N PRO A 235 24.57 6.07 9.61
CA PRO A 235 24.90 7.35 8.98
C PRO A 235 24.49 8.47 9.93
N MET A 236 25.29 9.55 10.03
CA MET A 236 24.90 10.71 10.83
C MET A 236 23.54 11.21 10.32
N LEU A 237 22.51 11.01 11.13
CA LEU A 237 21.16 11.46 10.80
C LEU A 237 21.02 12.95 11.18
N PRO A 238 20.08 13.69 10.59
CA PRO A 238 19.71 15.00 11.09
C PRO A 238 19.33 14.96 12.58
N ALA A 239 19.60 16.01 13.35
CA ALA A 239 19.26 16.06 14.78
C ALA A 239 17.73 15.98 15.03
N ASP A 240 16.91 16.41 14.06
CA ASP A 240 15.46 16.34 14.08
C ASP A 240 14.89 15.02 13.57
N ALA A 241 15.72 14.08 13.13
CA ALA A 241 15.27 12.81 12.58
C ALA A 241 14.64 11.92 13.66
N ALA A 242 13.55 11.23 13.32
CA ALA A 242 12.95 10.25 14.22
C ALA A 242 13.95 9.17 14.66
N PRO A 243 13.77 8.61 15.88
CA PRO A 243 14.56 7.51 16.39
C PRO A 243 14.75 6.37 15.39
N GLU A 244 15.92 5.76 15.41
CA GLU A 244 16.33 4.73 14.44
C GLU A 244 15.32 3.57 14.37
N HIS A 245 14.77 3.14 15.51
CA HIS A 245 13.80 2.05 15.58
C HIS A 245 12.49 2.34 14.81
N PHE A 246 12.01 3.58 14.81
CA PHE A 246 10.83 3.99 14.04
C PHE A 246 11.09 3.97 12.54
N ARG A 247 12.29 4.39 12.11
CA ARG A 247 12.69 4.34 10.69
C ARG A 247 12.81 2.90 10.21
N LEU A 248 13.44 2.03 11.00
CA LEU A 248 13.52 0.60 10.72
C LEU A 248 12.12 -0.04 10.65
N TYR A 249 11.22 0.32 11.57
CA TYR A 249 9.85 -0.15 11.53
C TYR A 249 9.11 0.34 10.28
N LEU A 250 9.27 1.62 9.91
CA LEU A 250 8.64 2.20 8.73
C LEU A 250 9.07 1.49 7.44
N GLN A 251 10.36 1.19 7.33
CA GLN A 251 10.91 0.43 6.20
C GLN A 251 10.34 -0.99 6.14
N LEU A 252 10.14 -1.63 7.29
CA LEU A 252 9.50 -2.94 7.36
C LEU A 252 8.00 -2.87 7.04
N GLN A 253 7.30 -1.85 7.52
CA GLN A 253 5.88 -1.66 7.31
C GLN A 253 5.52 -1.57 5.82
N LYS A 254 6.45 -1.10 4.97
CA LYS A 254 6.36 -1.15 3.50
C LYS A 254 6.04 -2.56 2.97
N GLU A 255 6.39 -3.63 3.68
CA GLU A 255 6.14 -5.02 3.24
C GLU A 255 4.69 -5.47 3.44
N TRP A 256 3.95 -4.90 4.40
CA TRP A 256 2.60 -5.37 4.73
C TRP A 256 1.50 -4.31 4.70
N PHE A 257 1.80 -3.01 4.68
CA PHE A 257 0.78 -1.96 4.74
C PHE A 257 -0.27 -2.09 3.63
N ALA A 258 0.14 -2.44 2.41
CA ALA A 258 -0.78 -2.62 1.29
C ALA A 258 -1.75 -3.79 1.55
N TYR A 259 -1.29 -4.87 2.17
CA TYR A 259 -2.14 -6.02 2.49
C TYR A 259 -3.17 -5.64 3.56
N ASP A 260 -2.76 -4.89 4.57
CA ASP A 260 -3.62 -4.38 5.65
C ASP A 260 -4.73 -3.45 5.09
N ILE A 261 -4.35 -2.50 4.24
CA ILE A 261 -5.29 -1.56 3.61
C ILE A 261 -6.30 -2.30 2.72
N TYR A 262 -5.82 -3.14 1.81
CA TYR A 262 -6.70 -3.82 0.87
C TYR A 262 -7.54 -4.94 1.51
N ALA A 263 -7.13 -5.49 2.65
CA ALA A 263 -8.00 -6.36 3.45
C ALA A 263 -9.26 -5.61 3.91
N ARG A 264 -9.12 -4.38 4.42
CA ARG A 264 -10.27 -3.55 4.82
C ARG A 264 -11.15 -3.16 3.64
N VAL A 265 -10.54 -2.79 2.50
CA VAL A 265 -11.27 -2.48 1.26
C VAL A 265 -12.08 -3.70 0.79
N CYS A 266 -11.49 -4.89 0.78
CA CYS A 266 -12.19 -6.13 0.42
C CYS A 266 -13.37 -6.43 1.35
N ILE A 267 -13.25 -6.21 2.66
CA ILE A 267 -14.39 -6.40 3.58
C ILE A 267 -15.55 -5.48 3.20
N LEU A 268 -15.28 -4.20 2.94
CA LEU A 268 -16.31 -3.25 2.53
C LEU A 268 -16.97 -3.70 1.21
N LEU A 269 -16.16 -3.95 0.17
CA LEU A 269 -16.70 -4.36 -1.14
C LEU A 269 -17.49 -5.67 -1.05
N GLY A 270 -17.03 -6.60 -0.20
CA GLY A 270 -17.73 -7.83 0.10
C GLY A 270 -19.08 -7.59 0.76
N LEU A 271 -19.16 -6.71 1.77
CA LEU A 271 -20.41 -6.35 2.44
C LEU A 271 -21.38 -5.61 1.52
N LEU A 272 -20.88 -4.68 0.70
CA LEU A 272 -21.69 -3.98 -0.31
C LEU A 272 -22.32 -4.98 -1.29
N SER A 273 -21.50 -5.86 -1.87
CA SER A 273 -21.96 -6.91 -2.79
C SER A 273 -22.94 -7.88 -2.11
N TYR A 274 -22.71 -8.22 -0.84
CA TYR A 274 -23.61 -9.07 -0.05
C TYR A 274 -24.98 -8.41 0.18
N VAL A 275 -25.03 -7.13 0.53
CA VAL A 275 -26.28 -6.39 0.72
C VAL A 275 -27.06 -6.27 -0.60
N HIS A 276 -26.38 -6.04 -1.72
CA HIS A 276 -27.00 -6.14 -3.05
C HIS A 276 -27.56 -7.53 -3.31
N ALA A 277 -26.78 -8.59 -3.04
CA ALA A 277 -27.22 -9.97 -3.23
C ALA A 277 -28.48 -10.26 -2.40
N LEU A 278 -28.54 -9.83 -1.14
CA LEU A 278 -29.73 -9.93 -0.29
C LEU A 278 -30.92 -9.17 -0.86
N GLY A 279 -30.70 -7.97 -1.40
CA GLY A 279 -31.75 -7.16 -2.04
C GLY A 279 -32.37 -7.86 -3.25
N TYR A 280 -31.55 -8.45 -4.12
CA TYR A 280 -32.03 -9.20 -5.29
C TYR A 280 -32.62 -10.56 -4.91
N TYR A 281 -32.01 -11.26 -3.96
CA TYR A 281 -32.55 -12.51 -3.42
C TYR A 281 -33.93 -12.30 -2.79
N GLY A 282 -34.07 -11.28 -1.94
CA GLY A 282 -35.34 -10.92 -1.31
C GLY A 282 -36.40 -10.52 -2.33
N LEU A 283 -36.00 -9.78 -3.37
CA LEU A 283 -36.90 -9.42 -4.47
C LEU A 283 -37.39 -10.65 -5.24
N GLY A 284 -36.54 -11.65 -5.48
CA GLY A 284 -36.97 -12.93 -6.05
C GLY A 284 -37.86 -13.72 -5.09
N HIS A 285 -37.35 -14.03 -3.91
CA HIS A 285 -37.98 -14.92 -2.93
C HIS A 285 -39.36 -14.42 -2.49
N ILE A 286 -39.47 -13.17 -2.04
CA ILE A 286 -40.71 -12.62 -1.49
C ILE A 286 -41.77 -12.43 -2.59
N ASN A 287 -41.37 -12.02 -3.80
CA ASN A 287 -42.32 -11.90 -4.90
C ASN A 287 -42.85 -13.25 -5.38
N ILE A 288 -41.99 -14.27 -5.41
CA ILE A 288 -42.33 -15.57 -6.00
C ILE A 288 -43.05 -16.48 -5.00
N GLU A 289 -42.49 -16.61 -3.80
CA GLU A 289 -43.00 -17.55 -2.81
C GLU A 289 -44.11 -16.94 -1.98
N LEU A 290 -43.95 -15.69 -1.54
CA LEU A 290 -44.93 -15.00 -0.69
C LEU A 290 -45.93 -14.15 -1.47
N ARG A 291 -45.69 -13.88 -2.76
CA ARG A 291 -46.54 -13.05 -3.62
C ARG A 291 -46.83 -11.67 -3.04
N ALA A 292 -45.87 -11.11 -2.30
CA ALA A 292 -46.04 -9.88 -1.52
C ALA A 292 -45.13 -8.75 -2.05
N PHE A 293 -45.51 -8.14 -3.17
CA PHE A 293 -44.72 -7.11 -3.87
C PHE A 293 -44.31 -5.94 -2.98
N TRP A 294 -45.26 -5.38 -2.23
CA TRP A 294 -44.98 -4.24 -1.36
C TRP A 294 -44.00 -4.57 -0.24
N VAL A 295 -44.07 -5.80 0.28
CA VAL A 295 -43.12 -6.28 1.30
C VAL A 295 -41.74 -6.44 0.69
N ALA A 296 -41.64 -7.08 -0.49
CA ALA A 296 -40.38 -7.22 -1.22
C ALA A 296 -39.74 -5.86 -1.51
N HIS A 297 -40.56 -4.87 -1.92
CA HIS A 297 -40.09 -3.52 -2.21
C HIS A 297 -39.63 -2.79 -0.95
N ALA A 298 -40.40 -2.85 0.14
CA ALA A 298 -40.04 -2.21 1.39
C ALA A 298 -38.74 -2.80 1.96
N THR A 299 -38.61 -4.13 1.98
CA THR A 299 -37.39 -4.80 2.45
C THR A 299 -36.18 -4.45 1.59
N GLY A 300 -36.31 -4.53 0.26
CA GLY A 300 -35.22 -4.18 -0.64
C GLY A 300 -34.83 -2.70 -0.55
N PHE A 301 -35.78 -1.78 -0.40
CA PHE A 301 -35.51 -0.36 -0.18
C PHE A 301 -34.68 -0.13 1.08
N VAL A 302 -35.05 -0.74 2.21
CA VAL A 302 -34.27 -0.62 3.46
C VAL A 302 -32.84 -1.16 3.28
N LEU A 303 -32.67 -2.27 2.56
CA LEU A 303 -31.34 -2.81 2.24
C LEU A 303 -30.53 -1.87 1.33
N MET A 304 -31.16 -1.21 0.36
CA MET A 304 -30.46 -0.24 -0.51
C MET A 304 -30.11 1.04 0.24
N VAL A 305 -30.92 1.47 1.21
CA VAL A 305 -30.56 2.55 2.14
C VAL A 305 -29.34 2.15 2.98
N LEU A 306 -29.31 0.93 3.53
CA LEU A 306 -28.13 0.40 4.23
C LEU A 306 -26.89 0.41 3.32
N HIS A 307 -27.02 -0.05 2.07
CA HIS A 307 -25.92 -0.02 1.11
C HIS A 307 -25.42 1.41 0.85
N ALA A 308 -26.34 2.36 0.66
CA ALA A 308 -26.02 3.78 0.48
C ALA A 308 -25.30 4.38 1.72
N LEU A 309 -25.73 4.00 2.93
CA LEU A 309 -25.07 4.41 4.17
C LEU A 309 -23.66 3.84 4.30
N LEU A 310 -23.45 2.56 3.96
CA LEU A 310 -22.12 1.94 3.95
C LEU A 310 -21.16 2.66 2.98
N LEU A 311 -21.64 3.00 1.77
CA LEU A 311 -20.87 3.80 0.83
C LEU A 311 -20.51 5.17 1.42
N ARG A 312 -21.46 5.84 2.08
CA ARG A 312 -21.23 7.17 2.68
C ARG A 312 -20.24 7.13 3.83
N PHE A 313 -20.29 6.08 4.66
CA PHE A 313 -19.44 5.96 5.83
C PHE A 313 -18.00 5.62 5.47
N ASP A 314 -17.76 4.82 4.43
CA ASP A 314 -16.43 4.31 4.15
C ASP A 314 -15.77 4.93 2.91
N ILE A 315 -16.51 5.63 2.04
CA ILE A 315 -15.96 6.26 0.83
C ILE A 315 -16.11 7.78 0.91
N VAL A 316 -14.98 8.47 0.99
CA VAL A 316 -14.88 9.93 0.99
C VAL A 316 -14.36 10.41 -0.37
N LYS A 317 -14.73 11.64 -0.74
CA LYS A 317 -14.22 12.27 -1.95
C LYS A 317 -12.70 12.46 -1.83
N PRO A 318 -11.91 11.94 -2.79
CA PRO A 318 -10.47 12.07 -2.74
C PRO A 318 -10.07 13.55 -2.89
N VAL A 319 -9.11 13.99 -2.07
CA VAL A 319 -8.59 15.37 -2.15
C VAL A 319 -7.55 15.44 -3.26
N GLY A 320 -7.76 16.30 -4.26
CA GLY A 320 -6.79 16.54 -5.34
C GLY A 320 -6.82 15.57 -6.51
N LYS A 321 -7.56 14.45 -6.43
CA LYS A 321 -7.77 13.52 -7.55
C LYS A 321 -9.00 13.92 -8.36
N LYS A 322 -8.85 14.10 -9.67
CA LYS A 322 -9.98 14.31 -10.58
C LYS A 322 -10.72 12.99 -10.76
N GLU A 323 -11.96 12.94 -10.29
CA GLU A 323 -12.83 11.77 -10.48
C GLU A 323 -13.26 11.67 -11.96
N LEU A 324 -13.12 10.49 -12.55
CA LEU A 324 -13.59 10.17 -13.91
C LEU A 324 -15.11 9.94 -13.93
N LEU A 325 -15.62 9.25 -12.90
CA LEU A 325 -17.04 8.90 -12.76
C LEU A 325 -17.64 9.50 -11.48
N PRO A 326 -17.78 10.84 -11.39
CA PRO A 326 -18.27 11.49 -10.17
C PRO A 326 -19.69 11.01 -9.85
N ASN A 327 -19.94 10.77 -8.56
CA ASN A 327 -21.24 10.33 -8.02
C ASN A 327 -21.77 8.98 -8.56
N CYS A 328 -21.05 8.29 -9.44
CA CYS A 328 -21.50 7.01 -10.00
C CYS A 328 -21.56 5.89 -8.95
N GLN A 329 -21.00 6.09 -7.74
CA GLN A 329 -21.12 5.13 -6.65
C GLN A 329 -22.58 4.95 -6.19
N TRP A 330 -23.45 5.94 -6.42
CA TRP A 330 -24.87 5.88 -6.05
C TRP A 330 -25.71 5.06 -7.03
N LEU A 331 -25.16 4.73 -8.21
CA LEU A 331 -25.85 3.89 -9.20
C LEU A 331 -26.00 2.44 -8.72
N GLY A 332 -25.15 1.99 -7.80
CA GLY A 332 -25.26 0.66 -7.19
C GLY A 332 -26.61 0.46 -6.47
N PRO A 333 -26.89 1.21 -5.39
CA PRO A 333 -28.19 1.19 -4.72
C PRO A 333 -29.38 1.47 -5.65
N MET A 334 -29.19 2.34 -6.64
CA MET A 334 -30.24 2.71 -7.60
C MET A 334 -30.55 1.63 -8.62
N ALA A 335 -29.61 0.72 -8.93
CA ALA A 335 -29.84 -0.39 -9.87
C ALA A 335 -30.95 -1.35 -9.43
N TRP A 336 -31.24 -1.40 -8.13
CA TRP A 336 -32.31 -2.21 -7.58
C TRP A 336 -33.71 -1.66 -7.92
N VAL A 337 -33.87 -0.34 -8.07
CA VAL A 337 -35.17 0.28 -8.39
C VAL A 337 -35.74 -0.22 -9.74
N PRO A 338 -35.02 -0.15 -10.86
CA PRO A 338 -35.50 -0.73 -12.11
C PRO A 338 -35.67 -2.25 -12.01
N ALA A 339 -34.90 -2.96 -11.18
CA ALA A 339 -35.10 -4.40 -10.98
C ALA A 339 -36.44 -4.68 -10.28
N ALA A 340 -36.81 -3.89 -9.27
CA ALA A 340 -38.08 -4.00 -8.58
C ALA A 340 -39.28 -3.72 -9.51
N VAL A 341 -39.17 -2.68 -10.34
CA VAL A 341 -40.19 -2.36 -11.36
C VAL A 341 -40.25 -3.47 -12.42
N GLY A 342 -39.11 -3.92 -12.92
CA GLY A 342 -39.00 -5.02 -13.88
C GLY A 342 -39.66 -6.30 -13.37
N MET A 343 -39.37 -6.71 -12.13
CA MET A 343 -40.01 -7.84 -11.47
C MET A 343 -41.53 -7.67 -11.35
N SER A 344 -42.01 -6.47 -10.98
CA SER A 344 -43.44 -6.21 -10.88
C SER A 344 -44.16 -6.35 -12.23
N LEU A 345 -43.52 -5.92 -13.32
CA LEU A 345 -44.05 -6.05 -14.68
C LEU A 345 -43.99 -7.49 -15.18
N ASP A 346 -42.95 -8.24 -14.83
CA ASP A 346 -42.76 -9.64 -15.23
C ASP A 346 -43.80 -10.58 -14.60
N PHE A 347 -44.26 -10.27 -13.39
CA PHE A 347 -45.31 -11.01 -12.68
C PHE A 347 -46.72 -10.43 -12.84
N ARG A 348 -46.91 -9.46 -13.73
CA ARG A 348 -48.24 -8.93 -14.01
C ARG A 348 -49.15 -10.05 -14.55
N VAL A 349 -50.44 -10.01 -14.21
CA VAL A 349 -51.43 -11.02 -14.64
C VAL A 349 -51.91 -10.81 -16.08
N GLU A 350 -52.05 -9.54 -16.48
CA GLU A 350 -52.57 -9.16 -17.79
C GLU A 350 -51.46 -9.00 -18.81
N PHE A 351 -51.54 -9.75 -19.91
CA PHE A 351 -50.62 -9.59 -21.03
C PHE A 351 -50.71 -8.19 -21.63
N SER A 352 -49.55 -7.54 -21.76
CA SER A 352 -49.43 -6.24 -22.41
C SER A 352 -48.05 -6.13 -23.06
N LEU A 353 -48.02 -6.00 -24.39
CA LEU A 353 -46.78 -5.86 -25.14
C LEU A 353 -45.95 -4.66 -24.67
N THR A 354 -46.62 -3.55 -24.36
CA THR A 354 -45.99 -2.35 -23.80
C THR A 354 -45.34 -2.63 -22.45
N ALA A 355 -46.00 -3.39 -21.57
CA ALA A 355 -45.45 -3.75 -20.26
C ALA A 355 -44.20 -4.64 -20.39
N ILE A 356 -44.20 -5.56 -21.36
CA ILE A 356 -43.04 -6.42 -21.66
C ILE A 356 -41.86 -5.59 -22.17
N ALA A 357 -42.12 -4.65 -23.09
CA ALA A 357 -41.08 -3.74 -23.58
C ALA A 357 -40.49 -2.90 -22.44
N ILE A 358 -41.33 -2.34 -21.56
CA ILE A 358 -40.87 -1.58 -20.38
C ILE A 358 -40.10 -2.49 -19.42
N CYS A 359 -40.54 -3.74 -19.20
CA CYS A 359 -39.84 -4.71 -18.37
C CYS A 359 -38.41 -4.95 -18.88
N TRP A 360 -38.23 -5.17 -20.18
CA TRP A 360 -36.89 -5.32 -20.79
C TRP A 360 -36.02 -4.07 -20.62
N VAL A 361 -36.59 -2.86 -20.81
CA VAL A 361 -35.89 -1.61 -20.55
C VAL A 361 -35.41 -1.54 -19.10
N CYS A 362 -36.26 -1.91 -18.15
CA CYS A 362 -35.90 -1.98 -16.74
C CYS A 362 -34.78 -3.00 -16.46
N ILE A 363 -34.83 -4.19 -17.06
CA ILE A 363 -33.79 -5.23 -16.92
C ILE A 363 -32.43 -4.71 -17.41
N PHE A 364 -32.37 -4.16 -18.63
CA PHE A 364 -31.13 -3.60 -19.17
C PHE A 364 -30.62 -2.43 -18.33
N LEU A 365 -31.52 -1.55 -17.88
CA LEU A 365 -31.15 -0.42 -17.03
C LEU A 365 -30.52 -0.90 -15.71
N SER A 366 -31.07 -1.92 -15.06
CA SER A 366 -30.47 -2.52 -13.86
C SER A 366 -29.05 -3.02 -14.09
N TYR A 367 -28.79 -3.75 -15.17
CA TYR A 367 -27.45 -4.23 -15.49
C TYR A 367 -26.48 -3.10 -15.86
N ILE A 368 -26.93 -2.11 -16.63
CA ILE A 368 -26.11 -0.96 -16.99
C ILE A 368 -25.72 -0.16 -15.74
N LEU A 369 -26.65 0.06 -14.82
CA LEU A 369 -26.37 0.74 -13.56
C LEU A 369 -25.37 -0.04 -12.70
N GLN A 370 -25.49 -1.37 -12.61
CA GLN A 370 -24.49 -2.22 -11.93
C GLN A 370 -23.12 -2.17 -12.62
N PHE A 371 -23.09 -2.15 -13.95
CA PHE A 371 -21.86 -2.06 -14.71
C PHE A 371 -21.15 -0.72 -14.45
N ILE A 372 -21.84 0.41 -14.58
CA ILE A 372 -21.26 1.75 -14.33
C ILE A 372 -20.83 1.89 -12.86
N TYR A 373 -21.63 1.38 -11.92
CA TYR A 373 -21.25 1.29 -10.50
C TYR A 373 -19.94 0.51 -10.32
N THR A 374 -19.80 -0.64 -10.99
CA THR A 374 -18.59 -1.46 -10.92
C THR A 374 -17.38 -0.75 -11.53
N LEU A 375 -17.54 -0.02 -12.65
CA LEU A 375 -16.47 0.82 -13.21
C LEU A 375 -16.02 1.89 -12.21
N ARG A 376 -16.96 2.49 -11.49
CA ARG A 376 -16.65 3.44 -10.42
C ARG A 376 -15.90 2.76 -9.26
N LEU A 377 -16.23 1.52 -8.90
CA LEU A 377 -15.46 0.76 -7.90
C LEU A 377 -14.01 0.51 -8.35
N ILE A 378 -13.76 0.26 -9.66
CA ILE A 378 -12.39 0.14 -10.19
C ILE A 378 -11.61 1.41 -9.90
N GLU A 379 -12.18 2.58 -10.22
CA GLU A 379 -11.55 3.89 -10.01
C GLU A 379 -11.20 4.14 -8.53
N ILE A 380 -12.10 3.76 -7.62
CA ILE A 380 -11.95 3.96 -6.16
C ILE A 380 -10.89 3.01 -5.57
N VAL A 381 -10.79 1.78 -6.08
CA VAL A 381 -9.86 0.76 -5.58
C VAL A 381 -8.42 1.02 -6.02
N LEU A 382 -8.23 1.68 -7.16
CA LEU A 382 -6.89 2.00 -7.65
C LEU A 382 -6.19 2.96 -6.69
N PRO A 383 -4.91 2.68 -6.35
CA PRO A 383 -4.13 3.58 -5.51
C PRO A 383 -3.96 4.92 -6.22
N ASP A 384 -3.71 5.98 -5.45
CA ASP A 384 -3.47 7.29 -6.04
C ASP A 384 -2.12 7.35 -6.74
N ASP A 385 -2.08 8.08 -7.87
CA ASP A 385 -0.88 8.26 -8.66
C ASP A 385 0.19 9.00 -7.85
N TRP A 386 1.44 8.56 -7.99
CA TRP A 386 2.60 9.18 -7.34
C TRP A 386 2.73 10.68 -7.66
N ARG A 387 2.22 11.13 -8.81
CA ARG A 387 2.25 12.54 -9.24
C ARG A 387 1.28 13.43 -8.47
N SER A 388 0.23 12.85 -7.91
CA SER A 388 -0.80 13.53 -7.14
C SER A 388 -1.00 12.86 -5.79
N ALA A 389 0.09 12.36 -5.19
CA ALA A 389 0.03 11.72 -3.89
C ALA A 389 -0.53 12.72 -2.88
N PHE A 390 -1.58 12.31 -2.17
CA PHE A 390 -2.14 13.08 -1.08
C PHE A 390 -1.05 13.33 -0.03
N LYS A 391 -0.68 14.60 0.17
CA LYS A 391 0.28 15.00 1.19
C LYS A 391 -0.42 15.05 2.54
N ALA A 392 -0.50 13.90 3.21
CA ALA A 392 -0.97 13.83 4.58
C ALA A 392 0.04 14.55 5.48
N GLU A 393 -0.35 15.69 6.07
CA GLU A 393 0.47 16.34 7.08
C GLU A 393 0.54 15.45 8.34
N GLU A 394 1.74 15.23 8.84
CA GLU A 394 1.98 14.53 10.10
C GLU A 394 1.42 15.39 11.26
N ARG A 395 0.20 15.06 11.71
CA ARG A 395 -0.44 15.69 12.86
C ARG A 395 -0.81 14.63 13.88
N ILE A 396 -0.56 14.92 15.16
CA ILE A 396 -0.87 14.00 16.27
C ILE A 396 -2.37 13.69 16.25
N GLY A 397 -2.71 12.40 16.18
CA GLY A 397 -4.09 11.92 16.15
C GLY A 397 -4.76 11.96 14.77
N ALA A 398 -4.14 12.56 13.75
CA ALA A 398 -4.60 12.44 12.38
C ALA A 398 -4.10 11.14 11.75
N THR A 399 -4.87 10.59 10.80
CA THR A 399 -4.37 9.51 9.95
C THR A 399 -3.34 10.10 8.98
N TRP A 400 -2.11 9.59 9.04
CA TRP A 400 -1.01 10.00 8.18
C TRP A 400 -0.24 8.77 7.70
N TRP A 401 0.37 8.88 6.52
CA TRP A 401 1.31 7.89 5.98
C TRP A 401 2.34 8.58 5.08
N PRO A 402 3.52 7.96 4.88
CA PRO A 402 4.56 8.52 4.02
C PRO A 402 4.09 8.73 2.58
N GLU A 403 4.57 9.79 1.93
CA GLU A 403 4.24 10.10 0.53
C GLU A 403 4.60 8.95 -0.44
N SER A 404 5.61 8.12 -0.10
CA SER A 404 5.98 6.92 -0.86
C SER A 404 4.92 5.81 -0.86
N TRP A 405 3.91 5.87 0.01
CA TRP A 405 2.92 4.81 0.14
C TRP A 405 1.73 5.07 -0.80
N HIS A 406 1.56 4.15 -1.74
CA HIS A 406 0.43 4.15 -2.67
C HIS A 406 -0.83 3.63 -1.99
N VAL A 407 -1.63 4.55 -1.46
CA VAL A 407 -2.87 4.28 -0.73
C VAL A 407 -4.05 4.88 -1.51
N PRO A 408 -5.20 4.19 -1.61
CA PRO A 408 -6.41 4.79 -2.17
C PRO A 408 -7.00 5.82 -1.20
N SER A 409 -6.85 7.13 -1.49
CA SER A 409 -7.33 8.22 -0.61
C SER A 409 -8.83 8.21 -0.34
N SER A 410 -9.63 7.58 -1.20
CA SER A 410 -11.07 7.41 -0.99
C SER A 410 -11.42 6.71 0.34
N PHE A 411 -10.47 5.97 0.93
CA PHE A 411 -10.66 5.24 2.19
C PHE A 411 -9.91 5.86 3.38
N GLN A 412 -9.26 7.01 3.21
CA GLN A 412 -8.28 7.57 4.17
C GLN A 412 -8.72 7.61 5.65
N HIS A 413 -10.00 7.81 5.93
CA HIS A 413 -10.55 7.95 7.28
C HIS A 413 -10.91 6.61 7.93
N VAL A 414 -11.06 5.54 7.14
CA VAL A 414 -11.33 4.18 7.63
C VAL A 414 -10.09 3.29 7.63
N LEU A 415 -8.97 3.79 7.11
CA LEU A 415 -7.68 3.14 7.24
C LEU A 415 -7.13 3.43 8.63
N TYR A 416 -7.40 2.52 9.57
CA TYR A 416 -6.82 2.53 10.92
C TYR A 416 -5.33 2.14 10.87
N LEU A 417 -4.54 2.93 10.15
CA LEU A 417 -3.12 2.77 9.94
C LEU A 417 -2.39 3.71 10.89
N VAL A 418 -1.42 3.16 11.61
CA VAL A 418 -0.51 3.94 12.44
C VAL A 418 0.86 3.86 11.79
N ALA A 419 1.29 4.98 11.21
CA ALA A 419 2.64 5.15 10.72
C ALA A 419 3.51 5.78 11.83
N PRO A 420 4.73 5.30 12.04
CA PRO A 420 5.66 5.92 12.99
C PRO A 420 6.04 7.33 12.55
N PRO A 421 6.44 8.22 13.47
CA PRO A 421 6.79 9.60 13.14
C PRO A 421 8.07 9.68 12.28
N LEU A 422 8.18 10.72 11.44
CA LEU A 422 9.39 10.96 10.65
C LEU A 422 10.42 11.84 11.36
N LYS A 423 9.94 12.67 12.29
CA LYS A 423 10.75 13.65 13.01
C LYS A 423 10.49 13.60 14.50
N LEU A 424 11.51 13.96 15.27
CA LEU A 424 11.37 14.23 16.71
C LEU A 424 10.56 15.52 16.91
N GLN A 425 9.72 15.55 17.94
CA GLN A 425 9.06 16.79 18.32
C GLN A 425 10.09 17.76 18.94
N PRO A 426 9.91 19.08 18.78
CA PRO A 426 10.76 20.05 19.45
C PRO A 426 10.85 19.78 20.96
N GLY A 427 12.07 19.60 21.46
CA GLY A 427 12.34 19.28 22.88
C GLY A 427 12.42 17.80 23.23
N GLN A 428 12.21 16.88 22.28
CA GLN A 428 12.50 15.46 22.46
C GLN A 428 13.95 15.14 22.13
N HIS A 429 14.56 14.26 22.94
CA HIS A 429 15.96 13.84 22.79
C HIS A 429 16.04 12.31 22.64
N ASP A 430 16.92 11.85 21.76
CA ASP A 430 17.25 10.44 21.56
C ASP A 430 18.56 10.11 22.28
N LEU A 431 18.47 9.85 23.60
CA LEU A 431 19.63 9.54 24.45
C LEU A 431 20.40 8.30 23.94
N TYR A 432 19.70 7.30 23.41
CA TYR A 432 20.29 6.09 22.84
C TYR A 432 21.21 6.44 21.68
N ARG A 433 20.75 7.33 20.80
CA ARG A 433 21.53 7.86 19.69
C ARG A 433 22.71 8.72 20.17
N GLU A 434 22.50 9.60 21.14
CA GLU A 434 23.57 10.42 21.73
C GLU A 434 24.68 9.54 22.34
N ILE A 435 24.31 8.45 23.01
CA ILE A 435 25.27 7.47 23.57
C ILE A 435 25.99 6.68 22.48
N LYS A 436 25.29 6.37 21.37
CA LYS A 436 25.85 5.63 20.22
C LYS A 436 26.83 6.46 19.42
N GLU A 437 26.50 7.73 19.17
CA GLU A 437 27.39 8.70 18.50
C GLU A 437 28.57 9.10 19.41
N GLY A 438 28.42 8.88 20.72
CA GLY A 438 29.42 9.16 21.72
C GLY A 438 29.37 10.62 22.15
N LEU A 439 29.41 10.87 23.46
CA LEU A 439 29.46 12.20 24.07
C LEU A 439 30.62 13.10 23.59
N GLY A 440 31.58 12.55 22.84
CA GLY A 440 32.86 13.17 22.55
C GLY A 440 32.93 14.08 21.32
N SER A 441 31.93 14.11 20.43
CA SER A 441 32.05 14.91 19.20
C SER A 441 31.51 16.34 19.30
N ASN A 442 30.51 16.60 20.16
CA ASN A 442 29.81 17.90 20.17
C ASN A 442 29.72 18.58 21.55
N ALA A 443 30.16 17.94 22.64
CA ALA A 443 30.00 18.51 23.98
C ALA A 443 30.92 19.73 24.25
N GLU A 444 32.03 19.88 23.51
CA GLU A 444 32.90 21.06 23.66
C GLU A 444 32.28 22.36 23.12
N ASP A 445 31.34 22.27 22.17
CA ASP A 445 30.66 23.46 21.61
C ASP A 445 29.39 23.87 22.35
N ALA A 446 28.79 22.97 23.14
CA ALA A 446 27.53 23.23 23.85
C ALA A 446 27.65 24.16 25.06
N GLY A 447 28.87 24.44 25.54
CA GLY A 447 29.14 25.33 26.69
C GLY A 447 29.14 26.83 26.36
N THR A 448 29.22 27.19 25.08
CA THR A 448 29.06 28.56 24.61
C THR A 448 27.62 28.79 24.19
N SER A 449 26.80 29.25 25.12
CA SER A 449 25.48 29.84 24.87
C SER A 449 25.59 31.07 23.96
N GLN A 450 25.91 30.87 22.68
CA GLN A 450 25.67 31.87 21.67
C GLN A 450 24.17 31.87 21.41
N SER A 451 23.54 32.98 21.79
CA SER A 451 22.19 33.39 21.39
C SER A 451 21.89 32.95 19.94
N PRO A 452 20.65 32.53 19.61
CA PRO A 452 20.30 31.98 18.31
C PRO A 452 20.56 33.00 17.20
N ARG A 453 21.79 33.01 16.69
CA ARG A 453 22.14 33.62 15.41
C ARG A 453 21.57 32.70 14.36
N THR A 454 20.47 33.17 13.80
CA THR A 454 19.92 32.87 12.48
C THR A 454 20.74 31.83 11.71
N ASN A 455 20.21 30.60 11.68
CA ASN A 455 20.72 29.42 10.98
C ASN A 455 21.35 29.75 9.63
N GLN A 456 22.66 29.97 9.60
CA GLN A 456 23.48 29.63 8.45
C GLN A 456 24.16 28.32 8.82
N VAL A 457 23.50 27.22 8.44
CA VAL A 457 24.17 25.91 8.31
C VAL A 457 25.47 26.16 7.54
N PRO A 458 26.63 25.65 7.99
CA PRO A 458 27.89 25.87 7.28
C PRO A 458 27.73 25.40 5.83
N GLN A 459 27.62 26.36 4.90
CA GLN A 459 27.29 26.13 3.49
C GLN A 459 28.20 25.07 2.86
N ILE A 460 29.42 24.91 3.37
CA ILE A 460 30.44 23.99 2.88
C ILE A 460 29.95 22.53 2.83
N GLU A 461 29.25 22.04 3.85
CA GLU A 461 28.82 20.63 3.90
C GLU A 461 27.70 20.33 2.89
N SER A 462 26.83 21.32 2.64
CA SER A 462 25.81 21.25 1.59
C SER A 462 26.39 21.23 0.17
N VAL A 463 27.56 21.83 -0.03
CA VAL A 463 28.19 21.89 -1.36
C VAL A 463 28.80 20.54 -1.73
N TYR A 464 29.46 19.85 -0.79
CA TYR A 464 30.02 18.52 -1.06
C TYR A 464 28.96 17.48 -1.39
N SER A 465 27.82 17.49 -0.68
CA SER A 465 26.70 16.59 -0.99
C SER A 465 26.08 16.90 -2.36
N GLN A 466 25.93 18.18 -2.72
CA GLN A 466 25.51 18.58 -4.07
C GLN A 466 26.50 18.15 -5.15
N MET A 467 27.81 18.23 -4.89
CA MET A 467 28.83 17.77 -5.83
C MET A 467 28.76 16.26 -6.05
N GLN A 468 28.66 15.46 -4.98
CA GLN A 468 28.51 14.00 -5.10
C GLN A 468 27.25 13.62 -5.87
N TYR A 469 26.15 14.36 -5.65
CA TYR A 469 24.92 14.16 -6.42
C TYR A 469 25.14 14.43 -7.91
N VAL A 470 25.76 15.55 -8.28
CA VAL A 470 26.07 15.88 -9.68
C VAL A 470 27.05 14.87 -10.32
N ASP A 471 28.05 14.40 -9.59
CA ASP A 471 28.98 13.36 -10.05
C ASP A 471 28.22 12.07 -10.42
N SER A 472 27.32 11.60 -9.54
CA SER A 472 26.51 10.40 -9.81
C SER A 472 25.52 10.56 -10.96
N LEU A 473 25.02 11.79 -11.16
CA LEU A 473 24.16 12.17 -12.27
C LEU A 473 24.89 12.10 -13.61
N PHE A 474 26.13 12.62 -13.69
CA PHE A 474 26.95 12.49 -14.88
C PHE A 474 27.35 11.04 -15.13
N GLU A 475 27.72 10.28 -14.10
CA GLU A 475 28.03 8.85 -14.25
C GLU A 475 26.85 8.09 -14.85
N TRP A 476 25.63 8.35 -14.39
CA TRP A 476 24.42 7.80 -14.99
C TRP A 476 24.20 8.26 -16.44
N ALA A 477 24.31 9.56 -16.71
CA ALA A 477 24.06 10.13 -18.03
C ALA A 477 25.06 9.65 -19.10
N PHE A 478 26.29 9.31 -18.69
CA PHE A 478 27.34 8.74 -19.55
C PHE A 478 27.32 7.21 -19.65
N GLN A 479 26.40 6.50 -18.99
CA GLN A 479 26.23 5.06 -19.24
C GLN A 479 25.85 4.84 -20.70
N ASP A 480 26.49 3.88 -21.38
CA ASP A 480 26.28 3.60 -22.81
C ASP A 480 24.80 3.45 -23.17
N ALA A 481 23.99 2.85 -22.30
CA ALA A 481 22.55 2.66 -22.51
C ALA A 481 21.75 3.97 -22.56
N VAL A 482 22.19 5.00 -21.83
CA VAL A 482 21.57 6.33 -21.75
C VAL A 482 22.18 7.24 -22.80
N PHE A 483 23.51 7.32 -22.82
CA PHE A 483 24.25 8.21 -23.71
C PHE A 483 24.01 7.89 -25.18
N SER A 484 23.91 6.61 -25.57
CA SER A 484 23.65 6.25 -26.97
C SER A 484 22.29 6.70 -27.49
N ARG A 485 21.29 6.80 -26.60
CA ARG A 485 19.91 7.21 -26.92
C ARG A 485 19.72 8.71 -27.08
N LEU A 486 20.64 9.52 -26.56
CA LEU A 486 20.61 10.98 -26.76
C LEU A 486 20.85 11.32 -28.23
N SER A 487 20.11 12.31 -28.74
CA SER A 487 20.46 12.96 -30.00
C SER A 487 21.89 13.50 -29.98
N ASN A 488 22.48 13.75 -31.14
CA ASN A 488 23.82 14.34 -31.20
C ASN A 488 23.88 15.71 -30.51
N ASN A 489 22.77 16.46 -30.54
CA ASN A 489 22.65 17.74 -29.83
C ASN A 489 22.66 17.53 -28.31
N GLY A 490 21.83 16.61 -27.79
CA GLY A 490 21.81 16.25 -26.37
C GLY A 490 23.17 15.73 -25.87
N LYS A 491 23.89 14.94 -26.69
CA LYS A 491 25.26 14.49 -26.39
C LYS A 491 26.25 15.64 -26.28
N SER A 492 26.20 16.61 -27.19
CA SER A 492 27.07 17.79 -27.13
C SER A 492 26.77 18.66 -25.91
N GLN A 493 25.49 18.92 -25.63
CA GLN A 493 25.07 19.71 -24.46
C GLN A 493 25.48 19.05 -23.15
N LEU A 494 25.31 17.72 -23.03
CA LEU A 494 25.71 16.98 -21.84
C LEU A 494 27.23 17.04 -21.60
N ARG A 495 28.04 16.96 -22.67
CA ARG A 495 29.50 17.14 -22.59
C ARG A 495 29.87 18.56 -22.16
N THR A 496 29.25 19.58 -22.72
CA THR A 496 29.49 20.97 -22.33
C THR A 496 29.16 21.24 -20.86
N LEU A 497 28.06 20.67 -20.34
CA LEU A 497 27.72 20.75 -18.91
C LEU A 497 28.75 20.03 -18.04
N CYS A 498 29.21 18.85 -18.47
CA CYS A 498 30.23 18.08 -17.75
C CYS A 498 31.57 18.82 -17.71
N ASP A 499 32.03 19.35 -18.84
CA ASP A 499 33.27 20.12 -18.93
C ASP A 499 33.19 21.39 -18.05
N GLY A 500 32.05 22.09 -18.05
CA GLY A 500 31.81 23.23 -17.17
C GLY A 500 31.90 22.88 -15.69
N TYR A 501 31.29 21.76 -15.29
CA TYR A 501 31.34 21.25 -13.93
C TYR A 501 32.76 20.82 -13.50
N VAL A 502 33.49 20.08 -14.35
CA VAL A 502 34.85 19.62 -14.05
C VAL A 502 35.81 20.80 -13.93
N ASN A 503 35.69 21.81 -14.80
CA ASN A 503 36.49 23.03 -14.71
C ASN A 503 36.22 23.78 -13.40
N ALA A 504 34.95 23.94 -13.01
CA ALA A 504 34.57 24.56 -11.75
C ALA A 504 35.09 23.79 -10.53
N LYS A 505 35.01 22.46 -10.56
CA LYS A 505 35.48 21.56 -9.51
C LYS A 505 37.01 21.59 -9.35
N ASN A 506 37.74 21.78 -10.44
CA ASN A 506 39.20 21.89 -10.40
C ASN A 506 39.65 23.27 -9.90
N ASN A 507 38.94 24.34 -10.29
CA ASN A 507 39.26 25.72 -9.87
C ASN A 507 38.89 26.00 -8.40
N SER A 508 37.83 25.36 -7.88
CA SER A 508 37.40 25.53 -6.48
C SER A 508 38.39 24.98 -5.45
N ARG A 509 39.39 24.17 -5.86
CA ARG A 509 40.47 23.73 -4.97
C ARG A 509 41.44 24.85 -4.57
N SER A 510 41.46 25.98 -5.27
CA SER A 510 42.38 27.09 -5.00
C SER A 510 41.72 28.40 -4.56
N SER A 511 40.38 28.50 -4.57
CA SER A 511 39.64 29.75 -4.34
C SER A 511 38.36 29.48 -3.55
N SER A 512 38.02 30.34 -2.59
CA SER A 512 36.81 30.29 -1.76
C SER A 512 35.56 30.69 -2.59
N ASP A 513 35.21 29.88 -3.57
CA ASP A 513 34.26 30.29 -4.62
C ASP A 513 32.80 29.96 -4.31
N THR A 514 32.01 31.03 -4.31
CA THR A 514 30.55 31.06 -4.32
C THR A 514 29.92 30.56 -5.64
N GLU A 515 30.74 30.25 -6.65
CA GLU A 515 30.32 29.82 -8.00
C GLU A 515 29.90 28.35 -8.07
N LEU A 516 30.54 27.46 -7.30
CA LEU A 516 30.34 26.01 -7.40
C LEU A 516 28.88 25.55 -7.13
N PRO A 517 28.16 26.08 -6.11
CA PRO A 517 26.76 25.72 -5.88
C PRO A 517 25.82 26.21 -6.99
N ARG A 518 26.19 27.29 -7.71
CA ARG A 518 25.44 27.76 -8.88
C ARG A 518 25.60 26.76 -10.03
N ILE A 519 26.84 26.36 -10.30
CA ILE A 519 27.17 25.42 -11.40
C ILE A 519 26.55 24.04 -11.14
N CYS A 520 26.54 23.54 -9.90
CA CYS A 520 25.82 22.31 -9.55
C CYS A 520 24.32 22.40 -9.88
N ARG A 521 23.67 23.53 -9.58
CA ARG A 521 22.24 23.76 -9.90
C ARG A 521 22.01 23.86 -11.40
N GLU A 522 22.89 24.54 -12.13
CA GLU A 522 22.84 24.64 -13.59
C GLU A 522 23.01 23.26 -14.26
N CYS A 523 23.90 22.41 -13.76
CA CYS A 523 24.08 21.04 -14.26
C CYS A 523 22.83 20.18 -14.04
N VAL A 524 22.25 20.20 -12.83
CA VAL A 524 21.00 19.44 -12.55
C VAL A 524 19.86 19.93 -13.43
N THR A 525 19.72 21.23 -13.61
CA THR A 525 18.66 21.82 -14.46
C THR A 525 18.89 21.49 -15.93
N GLY A 526 20.13 21.58 -16.41
CA GLY A 526 20.51 21.27 -17.78
C GLY A 526 20.30 19.80 -18.13
N ILE A 527 20.68 18.86 -17.25
CA ILE A 527 20.44 17.43 -17.46
C ILE A 527 18.93 17.13 -17.49
N ASN A 528 18.14 17.73 -16.59
CA ASN A 528 16.68 17.60 -16.61
C ASN A 528 16.05 18.12 -17.91
N ALA A 529 16.54 19.25 -18.44
CA ALA A 529 16.06 19.80 -19.70
C ALA A 529 16.35 18.84 -20.87
N ILE A 530 17.59 18.32 -20.96
CA ILE A 530 17.98 17.33 -21.99
C ILE A 530 17.10 16.07 -21.90
N VAL A 531 16.88 15.55 -20.69
CA VAL A 531 16.04 14.35 -20.49
C VAL A 531 14.59 14.59 -20.90
N THR A 532 14.07 15.80 -20.66
CA THR A 532 12.69 16.17 -20.99
C THR A 532 12.52 16.37 -22.51
N GLU A 533 13.48 17.00 -23.18
CA GLU A 533 13.45 17.26 -24.62
C GLU A 533 13.58 15.96 -25.44
N GLU A 534 14.42 15.03 -24.98
CA GLU A 534 14.68 13.76 -25.68
C GLU A 534 13.60 12.68 -25.42
N GLY A 535 12.56 12.99 -24.63
CA GLY A 535 11.24 12.32 -24.63
C GLY A 535 11.19 10.82 -24.31
N GLY A 536 12.27 10.18 -23.87
CA GLY A 536 12.36 8.71 -23.84
C GLY A 536 13.24 8.07 -22.78
N MET A 537 13.80 8.84 -21.83
CA MET A 537 14.66 8.30 -20.77
C MET A 537 13.90 8.09 -19.47
N THR A 538 14.16 6.95 -18.82
CA THR A 538 13.70 6.67 -17.47
C THR A 538 14.16 7.77 -16.51
N ALA A 539 13.33 8.12 -15.53
CA ALA A 539 13.58 9.17 -14.55
C ALA A 539 15.02 9.13 -13.99
N ILE A 540 15.60 10.32 -13.76
CA ILE A 540 16.95 10.50 -13.22
C ILE A 540 17.07 9.74 -11.90
N PRO A 541 18.11 8.90 -11.71
CA PRO A 541 18.35 8.25 -10.43
C PRO A 541 18.70 9.31 -9.38
N GLY A 542 17.78 9.55 -8.45
CA GLY A 542 18.01 10.40 -7.27
C GLY A 542 17.40 11.80 -7.31
N SER A 543 16.62 12.19 -8.34
CA SER A 543 15.80 13.42 -8.21
C SER A 543 14.64 13.25 -7.22
N ASP A 544 14.36 12.01 -6.81
CA ASP A 544 13.59 11.71 -5.62
C ASP A 544 14.55 11.68 -4.42
N SER A 545 14.53 12.74 -3.62
CA SER A 545 15.01 12.70 -2.22
C SER A 545 14.16 11.77 -1.33
N GLY A 546 13.19 11.06 -1.92
CA GLY A 546 12.50 9.91 -1.34
C GLY A 546 13.16 8.61 -1.80
N TYR A 547 13.73 7.88 -0.85
CA TYR A 547 14.14 6.48 -0.99
C TYR A 547 13.01 5.63 -1.60
N ASP A 548 13.06 5.36 -2.91
CA ASP A 548 12.30 4.27 -3.53
C ASP A 548 13.12 3.53 -4.59
N SER A 549 13.58 2.35 -4.20
CA SER A 549 14.07 1.30 -5.09
C SER A 549 12.94 0.30 -5.35
N ALA A 550 12.17 0.47 -6.44
CA ALA A 550 11.31 -0.58 -6.97
C ALA A 550 10.97 -0.35 -8.46
N GLY A 551 11.64 -1.10 -9.36
CA GLY A 551 11.23 -1.16 -10.77
C GLY A 551 12.30 -1.64 -11.75
N ALA A 552 12.88 -2.83 -11.58
CA ALA A 552 13.81 -3.38 -12.57
C ALA A 552 13.05 -4.05 -13.74
N ARG A 553 13.06 -3.41 -14.91
CA ARG A 553 12.80 -4.04 -16.22
C ARG A 553 14.03 -4.86 -16.63
N SER A 554 13.79 -6.02 -17.24
CA SER A 554 14.81 -6.94 -17.78
C SER A 554 15.71 -6.29 -18.84
N PRO A 555 17.03 -6.60 -18.89
CA PRO A 555 17.85 -6.23 -20.03
C PRO A 555 17.77 -7.29 -21.15
N VAL A 556 17.70 -6.78 -22.38
CA VAL A 556 17.93 -7.50 -23.64
C VAL A 556 19.41 -7.89 -23.72
N PRO A 557 19.76 -9.11 -24.14
CA PRO A 557 21.15 -9.56 -24.20
C PRO A 557 21.90 -8.88 -25.36
N SER A 558 23.12 -8.41 -25.08
CA SER A 558 24.08 -7.94 -26.08
C SER A 558 24.65 -9.11 -26.89
N PRO A 559 24.79 -9.01 -28.22
CA PRO A 559 25.40 -10.03 -29.06
C PRO A 559 26.91 -9.79 -29.18
N ARG A 560 27.69 -10.25 -28.21
CA ARG A 560 29.15 -10.43 -28.33
C ARG A 560 29.63 -11.28 -27.14
N ASP A 561 29.77 -12.57 -27.37
CA ASP A 561 30.81 -13.44 -26.78
C ASP A 561 30.59 -14.87 -27.28
N VAL A 562 31.10 -15.13 -28.48
CA VAL A 562 31.31 -16.48 -29.02
C VAL A 562 32.82 -16.66 -29.13
N MET A 563 33.42 -17.28 -28.11
CA MET A 563 34.52 -18.26 -28.18
C MET A 563 35.28 -18.28 -26.87
N GLY A 564 35.19 -19.41 -26.16
CA GLY A 564 35.95 -19.66 -24.94
C GLY A 564 35.36 -20.75 -24.07
N LYS A 565 35.25 -21.97 -24.62
CA LYS A 565 35.30 -23.21 -23.81
C LYS A 565 36.72 -23.23 -23.20
N THR A 566 36.98 -23.53 -21.93
CA THR A 566 36.69 -24.72 -21.13
C THR A 566 37.27 -24.43 -19.73
N GLU A 567 36.82 -25.16 -18.69
CA GLU A 567 37.29 -25.11 -17.28
C GLU A 567 36.60 -24.09 -16.34
N GLU A 568 35.55 -24.54 -15.64
CA GLU A 568 35.36 -24.34 -14.18
C GLU A 568 34.07 -25.06 -13.73
N ALA A 569 34.07 -26.39 -13.86
CA ALA A 569 33.02 -27.24 -13.31
C ALA A 569 33.31 -27.56 -11.83
N HIS A 570 33.38 -26.55 -10.96
CA HIS A 570 33.33 -26.73 -9.49
C HIS A 570 33.03 -25.41 -8.73
N ARG A 571 32.37 -24.43 -9.35
CA ARG A 571 31.73 -23.36 -8.56
C ARG A 571 30.42 -23.90 -8.04
N ALA A 572 30.44 -24.31 -6.77
CA ALA A 572 29.27 -24.53 -5.94
C ALA A 572 28.24 -23.44 -6.28
N GLY A 573 27.21 -23.82 -7.04
CA GLY A 573 26.15 -22.92 -7.40
C GLY A 573 25.52 -22.49 -6.10
N SER A 574 25.83 -21.27 -5.65
CA SER A 574 25.07 -20.60 -4.61
C SER A 574 23.69 -20.37 -5.21
N SER A 575 22.87 -21.43 -5.24
CA SER A 575 21.46 -21.36 -5.56
C SER A 575 20.93 -20.35 -4.57
N LEU A 576 20.65 -19.14 -5.07
CA LEU A 576 20.02 -18.11 -4.26
C LEU A 576 18.84 -18.78 -3.57
N PRO A 577 18.63 -18.52 -2.28
CA PRO A 577 17.59 -19.21 -1.54
C PRO A 577 16.28 -19.13 -2.32
N PRO A 578 15.48 -20.21 -2.40
CA PRO A 578 14.31 -20.30 -3.26
C PRO A 578 13.30 -19.14 -3.04
N PHE A 579 13.30 -18.52 -1.87
CA PHE A 579 12.49 -17.33 -1.57
C PHE A 579 12.87 -16.07 -2.36
N THR A 580 14.08 -15.97 -2.91
CA THR A 580 14.51 -14.81 -3.70
C THR A 580 13.87 -14.75 -5.11
N ALA A 581 13.21 -15.83 -5.54
CA ALA A 581 12.50 -15.90 -6.81
C ALA A 581 11.03 -15.48 -6.72
N THR A 582 10.48 -15.25 -5.52
CA THR A 582 9.07 -14.91 -5.37
C THR A 582 8.81 -13.47 -5.80
N GLN A 583 7.99 -13.26 -6.82
CA GLN A 583 7.51 -11.93 -7.18
C GLN A 583 6.47 -11.48 -6.14
N HIS A 584 6.68 -10.31 -5.56
CA HIS A 584 5.69 -9.67 -4.69
C HIS A 584 4.47 -9.27 -5.53
N ILE A 585 3.36 -9.98 -5.31
CA ILE A 585 2.09 -9.62 -5.91
C ILE A 585 1.55 -8.40 -5.15
N GLN A 586 1.26 -7.34 -5.89
CA GLN A 586 0.70 -6.11 -5.32
C GLN A 586 -0.78 -6.34 -4.98
N PRO A 587 -1.22 -6.16 -3.71
CA PRO A 587 -2.59 -6.44 -3.28
C PRO A 587 -3.65 -5.74 -4.10
N TRP A 588 -3.42 -4.47 -4.45
CA TRP A 588 -4.35 -3.69 -5.26
C TRP A 588 -4.66 -4.35 -6.60
N ARG A 589 -3.68 -5.01 -7.24
CA ARG A 589 -3.90 -5.71 -8.52
C ARG A 589 -4.84 -6.89 -8.37
N LEU A 590 -4.77 -7.61 -7.25
CA LEU A 590 -5.68 -8.72 -6.97
C LEU A 590 -7.10 -8.21 -6.80
N VAL A 591 -7.29 -7.15 -6.00
CA VAL A 591 -8.61 -6.55 -5.78
C VAL A 591 -9.16 -5.99 -7.08
N THR A 592 -8.37 -5.20 -7.83
CA THR A 592 -8.76 -4.67 -9.14
C THR A 592 -9.12 -5.80 -10.12
N SER A 593 -8.39 -6.91 -10.13
CA SER A 593 -8.70 -8.05 -11.01
C SER A 593 -10.07 -8.66 -10.70
N VAL A 594 -10.45 -8.76 -9.42
CA VAL A 594 -11.79 -9.23 -9.03
C VAL A 594 -12.87 -8.24 -9.47
N VAL A 595 -12.65 -6.93 -9.32
CA VAL A 595 -13.61 -5.90 -9.77
C VAL A 595 -13.72 -5.88 -11.31
N VAL A 596 -12.62 -6.06 -12.03
CA VAL A 596 -12.62 -6.16 -13.50
C VAL A 596 -13.36 -7.42 -13.96
N ALA A 597 -13.13 -8.55 -13.30
CA ALA A 597 -13.89 -9.77 -13.57
C ALA A 597 -15.39 -9.56 -13.35
N LEU A 598 -15.77 -8.85 -12.30
CA LEU A 598 -17.16 -8.45 -12.05
C LEU A 598 -17.73 -7.57 -13.19
N ALA A 599 -16.96 -6.59 -13.67
CA ALA A 599 -17.37 -5.75 -14.80
C ALA A 599 -17.59 -6.58 -16.09
N ILE A 600 -16.70 -7.53 -16.37
CA ILE A 600 -16.81 -8.46 -17.51
C ILE A 600 -18.06 -9.33 -17.34
N SER A 601 -18.36 -9.82 -16.14
CA SER A 601 -19.57 -10.59 -15.87
C SER A 601 -20.84 -9.80 -16.16
N TRP A 602 -20.88 -8.48 -15.87
CA TRP A 602 -22.02 -7.64 -16.23
C TRP A 602 -22.17 -7.50 -17.75
N VAL A 603 -21.07 -7.28 -18.48
CA VAL A 603 -21.10 -7.24 -19.96
C VAL A 603 -21.61 -8.57 -20.52
N PHE A 604 -21.14 -9.70 -19.97
CA PHE A 604 -21.59 -11.03 -20.36
C PHE A 604 -23.10 -11.21 -20.14
N LEU A 605 -23.62 -10.81 -18.99
CA LEU A 605 -25.06 -10.88 -18.68
C LEU A 605 -25.90 -9.96 -19.58
N ILE A 606 -25.42 -8.76 -19.89
CA ILE A 606 -26.07 -7.86 -20.85
C ILE A 606 -26.13 -8.51 -22.23
N CYS A 607 -25.02 -9.07 -22.72
CA CYS A 607 -25.00 -9.81 -23.99
C CYS A 607 -25.94 -11.02 -23.96
N GLY A 608 -25.98 -11.76 -22.85
CA GLY A 608 -26.93 -12.85 -22.65
C GLY A 608 -28.38 -12.39 -22.77
N CYS A 609 -28.74 -11.27 -22.11
CA CYS A 609 -30.08 -10.68 -22.23
C CYS A 609 -30.39 -10.19 -23.65
N ILE A 610 -29.42 -9.66 -24.40
CA ILE A 610 -29.61 -9.30 -25.82
C ILE A 610 -29.92 -10.56 -26.64
N VAL A 611 -29.21 -11.66 -26.39
CA VAL A 611 -29.46 -12.95 -27.04
C VAL A 611 -30.85 -13.48 -26.68
N ASP A 612 -31.27 -13.40 -25.41
CA ASP A 612 -32.60 -13.80 -24.97
C ASP A 612 -33.71 -12.98 -25.67
N VAL A 613 -33.50 -11.67 -25.84
CA VAL A 613 -34.41 -10.80 -26.61
C VAL A 613 -34.49 -11.20 -28.07
N ILE A 614 -33.36 -11.54 -28.70
CA ILE A 614 -33.29 -11.90 -30.12
C ILE A 614 -33.92 -13.27 -30.38
N LEU A 615 -33.63 -14.26 -29.53
CA LEU A 615 -34.06 -15.64 -29.73
C LEU A 615 -35.48 -15.89 -29.22
N GLY A 616 -36.00 -15.04 -28.34
CA GLY A 616 -37.33 -15.18 -27.76
C GLY A 616 -37.44 -16.37 -26.81
N GLU A 617 -38.67 -16.85 -26.63
CA GLU A 617 -39.10 -17.73 -25.54
C GLU A 617 -38.36 -19.07 -25.35
N GLN A 618 -37.62 -19.53 -26.37
CA GLN A 618 -37.15 -20.91 -26.45
C GLN A 618 -35.64 -21.08 -26.28
N ALA A 619 -34.88 -20.00 -26.14
CA ALA A 619 -33.44 -20.11 -26.03
C ALA A 619 -32.96 -20.21 -24.59
N LEU A 620 -32.36 -21.36 -24.30
CA LEU A 620 -31.42 -21.62 -23.21
C LEU A 620 -32.02 -21.55 -21.79
N VAL A 621 -32.47 -22.74 -21.33
CA VAL A 621 -32.89 -23.10 -19.97
C VAL A 621 -34.40 -23.00 -19.72
N THR A 622 -35.13 -23.96 -20.28
CA THR A 622 -36.49 -24.29 -19.84
C THR A 622 -36.44 -24.96 -18.46
N ALA A 623 -36.76 -24.23 -17.39
CA ALA A 623 -37.33 -24.89 -16.23
C ALA A 623 -38.68 -25.52 -16.63
N PRO A 624 -38.93 -26.80 -16.27
CA PRO A 624 -40.18 -27.48 -16.62
C PRO A 624 -41.39 -26.75 -16.02
N HIS A 625 -42.35 -26.56 -16.89
CA HIS A 625 -43.52 -25.68 -16.89
C HIS A 625 -44.66 -26.25 -16.07
N TRP A 626 -44.76 -25.89 -14.78
CA TRP A 626 -45.98 -26.13 -13.99
C TRP A 626 -46.66 -24.83 -13.52
N SER A 627 -46.06 -23.67 -13.78
CA SER A 627 -46.61 -22.35 -13.51
C SER A 627 -46.43 -21.49 -14.77
N ARG A 628 -47.37 -20.55 -14.99
CA ARG A 628 -47.39 -19.70 -16.18
C ARG A 628 -46.00 -19.09 -16.42
N PRO A 629 -45.49 -19.11 -17.66
CA PRO A 629 -44.19 -18.51 -17.96
C PRO A 629 -44.16 -17.04 -17.52
N PRO A 630 -43.04 -16.55 -16.93
CA PRO A 630 -42.88 -15.13 -16.63
C PRO A 630 -43.11 -14.29 -17.90
N MET A 631 -43.77 -13.14 -17.81
CA MET A 631 -44.27 -12.39 -18.98
C MET A 631 -43.17 -11.79 -19.88
N THR A 632 -41.92 -11.75 -19.42
CA THR A 632 -40.72 -11.53 -20.26
C THR A 632 -40.59 -12.52 -21.42
N ARG A 633 -41.32 -13.64 -21.34
CA ARG A 633 -41.45 -14.67 -22.36
C ARG A 633 -42.57 -14.27 -23.34
N LEU A 634 -42.15 -13.79 -24.51
CA LEU A 634 -43.03 -13.48 -25.63
C LEU A 634 -43.42 -14.79 -26.31
N SER A 635 -44.52 -15.40 -25.87
CA SER A 635 -45.09 -16.50 -26.64
C SER A 635 -45.75 -15.98 -27.90
N LEU A 636 -45.37 -16.58 -29.03
CA LEU A 636 -46.05 -16.42 -30.31
C LEU A 636 -47.35 -17.23 -30.39
N GLU A 637 -47.58 -18.14 -29.45
CA GLU A 637 -48.77 -18.98 -29.39
C GLU A 637 -49.85 -18.30 -28.51
N PRO A 638 -51.02 -17.96 -29.07
CA PRO A 638 -52.06 -17.23 -28.34
C PRO A 638 -52.43 -17.87 -27.00
N HIS A 639 -52.36 -19.20 -26.91
CA HIS A 639 -52.76 -19.93 -25.72
C HIS A 639 -51.75 -19.83 -24.57
N GLU A 640 -50.47 -19.61 -24.86
CA GLU A 640 -49.44 -19.33 -23.85
C GLU A 640 -49.54 -17.87 -23.36
N LEU A 641 -50.14 -16.97 -24.15
CA LEU A 641 -50.52 -15.61 -23.76
C LEU A 641 -51.78 -15.55 -22.87
N GLY A 642 -52.37 -16.69 -22.53
CA GLY A 642 -53.58 -16.79 -21.70
C GLY A 642 -54.88 -16.89 -22.50
N THR A 643 -54.82 -17.15 -23.80
CA THR A 643 -56.01 -17.52 -24.59
C THR A 643 -56.40 -18.96 -24.27
N PRO A 644 -57.68 -19.23 -23.92
CA PRO A 644 -58.25 -20.57 -23.91
C PRO A 644 -57.86 -21.38 -25.16
N ILE A 645 -57.41 -22.61 -24.96
CA ILE A 645 -57.13 -23.58 -26.03
C ILE A 645 -58.33 -23.67 -26.98
N GLY A 646 -58.07 -23.53 -28.29
CA GLY A 646 -59.09 -23.59 -29.34
C GLY A 646 -59.58 -22.23 -29.85
N PHE A 647 -59.08 -21.12 -29.32
CA PHE A 647 -59.46 -19.78 -29.77
C PHE A 647 -58.31 -19.05 -30.49
N PRO A 648 -58.55 -18.46 -31.68
CA PRO A 648 -57.49 -17.87 -32.50
C PRO A 648 -57.12 -16.43 -32.12
N TRP A 649 -57.86 -15.79 -31.20
CA TRP A 649 -57.66 -14.39 -30.86
C TRP A 649 -56.77 -14.22 -29.61
N PRO A 650 -55.95 -13.16 -29.53
CA PRO A 650 -55.03 -12.93 -28.42
C PRO A 650 -55.77 -12.63 -27.11
N ALA A 651 -55.13 -12.97 -26.00
CA ALA A 651 -55.67 -12.73 -24.67
C ALA A 651 -55.93 -11.24 -24.42
N GLY A 652 -57.07 -10.94 -23.79
CA GLY A 652 -57.51 -9.56 -23.52
C GLY A 652 -58.27 -8.88 -24.67
N SER A 653 -58.37 -9.50 -25.85
CA SER A 653 -59.19 -8.96 -26.95
C SER A 653 -60.70 -9.00 -26.66
N LYS A 654 -61.15 -9.95 -25.85
CA LYS A 654 -62.53 -10.08 -25.34
C LYS A 654 -62.52 -10.68 -23.93
N PRO A 655 -63.48 -10.33 -23.05
CA PRO A 655 -63.63 -11.00 -21.76
C PRO A 655 -64.00 -12.48 -21.98
N TRP A 656 -63.39 -13.36 -21.19
CA TRP A 656 -63.65 -14.79 -21.26
C TRP A 656 -64.98 -15.14 -20.63
N ILE A 657 -65.81 -15.87 -21.37
CA ILE A 657 -67.08 -16.37 -20.87
C ILE A 657 -66.78 -17.61 -20.00
N PRO A 658 -67.48 -17.84 -18.86
CA PRO A 658 -67.23 -19.00 -18.00
C PRO A 658 -67.16 -20.35 -18.73
N GLU A 659 -67.95 -20.58 -19.79
CA GLU A 659 -67.88 -21.84 -20.54
C GLU A 659 -66.57 -22.00 -21.32
N GLN A 660 -65.96 -20.90 -21.79
CA GLN A 660 -64.68 -20.94 -22.50
C GLN A 660 -63.52 -21.27 -21.56
N MET A 661 -63.60 -20.81 -20.31
CA MET A 661 -62.64 -21.15 -19.27
C MET A 661 -62.79 -22.61 -18.82
N ALA A 662 -64.02 -23.09 -18.66
CA ALA A 662 -64.28 -24.50 -18.35
C ALA A 662 -63.79 -25.43 -19.48
N TRP A 663 -64.05 -25.07 -20.74
CA TRP A 663 -63.54 -25.79 -21.91
C TRP A 663 -62.01 -25.82 -21.96
N HIS A 664 -61.36 -24.69 -21.63
CA HIS A 664 -59.90 -24.63 -21.54
C HIS A 664 -59.35 -25.59 -20.49
N GLU A 665 -59.91 -25.60 -19.29
CA GLU A 665 -59.47 -26.50 -18.22
C GLU A 665 -59.68 -27.98 -18.58
N GLU A 666 -60.77 -28.30 -19.27
CA GLU A 666 -61.07 -29.65 -19.77
C GLU A 666 -60.09 -30.10 -20.85
N LYS A 667 -59.80 -29.24 -21.85
CA LYS A 667 -58.91 -29.56 -22.98
C LYS A 667 -57.43 -29.47 -22.68
N ARG A 668 -57.04 -28.71 -21.65
CA ARG A 668 -55.64 -28.60 -21.20
C ARG A 668 -55.03 -29.95 -20.84
N ARG A 669 -55.84 -30.92 -20.40
CA ARG A 669 -55.39 -32.30 -20.10
C ARG A 669 -55.20 -33.16 -21.37
N ALA A 670 -55.96 -32.89 -22.44
CA ALA A 670 -55.95 -33.70 -23.66
C ALA A 670 -54.82 -33.32 -24.63
N GLU A 671 -54.38 -32.06 -24.65
CA GLU A 671 -53.37 -31.59 -25.61
C GLU A 671 -51.92 -31.66 -25.11
N MET A 672 -51.67 -31.81 -23.80
CA MET A 672 -50.30 -32.01 -23.28
C MET A 672 -49.61 -33.24 -23.89
N GLU A 673 -50.37 -34.26 -24.32
CA GLU A 673 -49.82 -35.44 -25.00
C GLU A 673 -49.48 -35.20 -26.49
N THR A 674 -49.99 -34.14 -27.13
CA THR A 674 -49.86 -33.92 -28.58
C THR A 674 -49.05 -32.69 -28.99
N LEU A 675 -48.83 -31.72 -28.09
CA LEU A 675 -48.06 -30.49 -28.35
C LEU A 675 -46.57 -30.74 -28.67
N GLY A 676 -45.98 -31.83 -28.16
CA GLY A 676 -44.60 -32.21 -28.50
C GLY A 676 -44.40 -32.62 -29.97
N ALA A 677 -45.45 -33.04 -30.67
CA ALA A 677 -45.35 -33.61 -32.02
C ALA A 677 -45.68 -32.64 -33.17
N ARG A 678 -46.44 -31.56 -32.93
CA ARG A 678 -46.92 -30.66 -34.00
C ARG A 678 -45.96 -29.55 -34.43
N ARG A 679 -44.88 -29.27 -33.68
CA ARG A 679 -43.96 -28.16 -33.99
C ARG A 679 -43.01 -28.42 -35.17
N LEU A 680 -42.90 -29.64 -35.67
CA LEU A 680 -42.03 -29.96 -36.83
C LEU A 680 -42.73 -29.89 -38.19
N SER A 681 -44.05 -29.64 -38.26
CA SER A 681 -44.80 -29.89 -39.50
C SER A 681 -45.84 -28.84 -39.90
N ALA A 682 -45.89 -27.64 -39.31
CA ALA A 682 -46.87 -26.63 -39.71
C ALA A 682 -46.39 -25.81 -40.93
N PRO A 683 -46.98 -25.97 -42.13
CA PRO A 683 -46.64 -25.19 -43.31
C PRO A 683 -47.50 -23.91 -43.32
N GLY A 684 -46.89 -22.74 -43.11
CA GLY A 684 -47.60 -21.46 -43.26
C GLY A 684 -47.33 -20.38 -42.20
N ALA A 685 -46.36 -20.56 -41.30
CA ALA A 685 -46.00 -19.48 -40.38
C ALA A 685 -45.53 -18.22 -41.16
N PRO A 686 -46.08 -17.02 -40.84
CA PRO A 686 -45.81 -15.81 -41.60
C PRO A 686 -44.32 -15.44 -41.55
N ARG A 687 -43.72 -15.19 -42.72
CA ARG A 687 -42.30 -14.85 -42.96
C ARG A 687 -41.83 -13.50 -42.37
N GLY A 688 -42.53 -12.94 -41.39
CA GLY A 688 -42.25 -11.63 -40.80
C GLY A 688 -41.78 -11.66 -39.34
N SER A 689 -41.55 -12.84 -38.74
CA SER A 689 -41.08 -12.93 -37.35
C SER A 689 -39.57 -12.72 -37.27
N GLY A 690 -39.15 -11.57 -36.73
CA GLY A 690 -37.74 -11.26 -36.50
C GLY A 690 -37.53 -9.86 -35.91
N VAL A 691 -36.27 -9.52 -35.65
CA VAL A 691 -35.81 -8.27 -35.03
C VAL A 691 -36.42 -7.01 -35.68
N SER A 692 -36.66 -7.02 -36.99
CA SER A 692 -37.28 -5.90 -37.71
C SER A 692 -38.72 -5.65 -37.27
N ALA A 693 -39.54 -6.69 -37.09
CA ALA A 693 -40.94 -6.53 -36.68
C ALA A 693 -41.06 -6.08 -35.20
N ALA A 694 -40.15 -6.52 -34.34
CA ALA A 694 -40.09 -6.06 -32.95
C ALA A 694 -39.62 -4.59 -32.86
N LEU A 695 -38.62 -4.20 -33.66
CA LEU A 695 -38.17 -2.80 -33.77
C LEU A 695 -39.26 -1.91 -34.37
N ASP A 696 -39.95 -2.35 -35.42
CA ASP A 696 -41.07 -1.60 -36.02
C ASP A 696 -42.24 -1.48 -35.04
N GLY A 697 -42.49 -2.52 -34.22
CA GLY A 697 -43.43 -2.47 -33.11
C GLY A 697 -43.04 -1.44 -32.05
N LEU A 698 -41.78 -1.45 -31.61
CA LEU A 698 -41.28 -0.49 -30.62
C LEU A 698 -41.32 0.96 -31.15
N LEU A 699 -40.85 1.17 -32.37
CA LEU A 699 -40.82 2.48 -33.04
C LEU A 699 -42.24 3.00 -33.29
N SER A 700 -43.18 2.13 -33.67
CA SER A 700 -44.58 2.53 -33.85
C SER A 700 -45.29 2.85 -32.53
N VAL A 701 -44.96 2.16 -31.43
CA VAL A 701 -45.46 2.49 -30.09
C VAL A 701 -44.88 3.82 -29.60
N LEU A 702 -43.58 4.05 -29.78
CA LEU A 702 -42.93 5.32 -29.45
C LEU A 702 -43.46 6.49 -30.29
N ALA A 703 -43.79 6.25 -31.57
CA ALA A 703 -44.39 7.24 -32.46
C ALA A 703 -45.85 7.56 -32.14
N ARG A 704 -46.58 6.66 -31.46
CA ARG A 704 -47.99 6.83 -31.07
C ARG A 704 -48.19 7.32 -29.64
N ALA A 705 -47.13 7.43 -28.85
CA ALA A 705 -47.20 8.05 -27.52
C ALA A 705 -47.58 9.54 -27.69
N PRO A 706 -48.66 10.02 -27.04
CA PRO A 706 -49.07 11.42 -27.16
C PRO A 706 -47.95 12.34 -26.64
N ARG A 707 -47.64 13.38 -27.42
CA ARG A 707 -46.67 14.42 -27.07
C ARG A 707 -47.13 15.27 -25.90
#